data_AF-A0A0F5JHR5-F1
#
_entry.id   AF-A0A0F5JHR5-F1
#
_cell.length_a   1.000
_cell.length_b   1.000
_cell.length_c   1.000
_cell.angle_alpha   90.00
_cell.angle_beta   90.00
_cell.angle_gamma   90.00
#
_symmetry.space_group_name_H-M   'P 1'
#
loop_
_entity.id
_entity.type
_entity.pdbx_description
1 polymer ?
#
loop_
_entity_poly.entity_id
_entity_poly.type
_entity_poly.pdbx_seq_one_letter_code
_entity_poly.pdbx_strand_id
1 'polypeptide(L)'
;MNRNLHFILLLLGCIVSFVSCSEEFEQKQTSGIAHLFIKSNTLFRSNYPENAELDDKIVNLRILGFDAMGVCVSNKRYEAKKYDIIKHEIPKGTYNFIFLANEPYPETTSPLNGIMTYSDLKNISYPASAVNSLNEIPMSQEIKEVEVLGNEGQSKVDDVTHNPLELKLSRLATRIDIQLEANENLSDDFKGVTFGNIPAEVPLLSGDNSSAARNVTRTFTVDEDYFQQVAPTSEQTARGVVWVQQMTRFILPFSNFSPTDEEDKAVVFSVNLESLYDPAAKLKIHTAGVDGAEKDNYTLPRDAALLVQASVKLPFDLNITVSNWGEREGDWQVQDRQLNVSQVEADITDFNGARITFSSNLAKVHVLPDVYVGTSGTTSRLTDETFNDLPLKDGDITDYGTYVEYKTSRFSYTYDKGLKTGHGYMDILLDEYNDPGEQTFRLILSGEDLYGGKLQREITVRTKQQGRRFGHMTWEYPYVGVFSRDNETGERIITGQKGRIGSTSRLAKWEAWVEDGEDQVIISTTPSFDPKVGTDSPGDPEKYPVVPNSYQNEGGTYIKGRGRIYFRVGWKTANTSDASGQGSLKKPRYATIFVKHEYGNDGWEPGDRIYVRQGEADDYVMRPEDGIGQGPLASQTRNMARKVSNFNLTANQFLNASNRTNIYYDLSVKGAKFVEYPSQAGSLFQWYSPVNPRRAYNPAYPDATNLGSDWSEEEYPRPIWDNGTGDGVTWNMKANYELCPEGYHLPSDGYTNQVSYNGLYPNFNRVNDSNVFMFQCDYLGNQTTPTDHKDQIQYSEWRQSMWANPVAGDIGEWTGPLDTYPNRIVQRYNSSPTYLENVEDEKNLKQRYGLYADGYFDRRPIKRQVDGTTSASRYSVASSTAQVAYPGVVIFNPNNKASIFLPSAGRRSPNQEMGLLYYPGETGYYWTSSASAPFQNTGNTNVWAQEHNRWKPGSISTTSLNAASIRCVRD
;
A
#
# COMPACT_ATOMS: atom_id res chain seq x y z
N MET A 1 -80.11 24.93 27.49
CA MET A 1 -78.91 24.47 28.25
C MET A 1 -77.71 25.14 27.58
N ASN A 2 -77.49 26.42 27.83
CA ASN A 2 -76.84 27.06 29.00
C ASN A 2 -75.35 26.73 29.05
N ARG A 3 -74.48 27.70 28.73
CA ARG A 3 -74.01 28.81 29.62
C ARG A 3 -73.48 28.24 30.93
N ASN A 4 -72.15 28.16 31.03
CA ASN A 4 -71.31 28.31 32.24
C ASN A 4 -70.02 27.48 32.15
N LEU A 5 -69.17 27.76 31.15
CA LEU A 5 -67.77 27.36 31.18
C LEU A 5 -66.83 28.49 30.72
N HIS A 6 -67.28 29.74 30.83
CA HIS A 6 -66.51 30.96 30.54
C HIS A 6 -66.22 31.78 31.81
N PHE A 7 -66.50 31.25 33.01
CA PHE A 7 -66.53 32.03 34.25
C PHE A 7 -65.47 31.63 35.30
N ILE A 8 -64.59 30.66 35.04
CA ILE A 8 -63.61 30.20 36.06
C ILE A 8 -62.15 30.20 35.57
N LEU A 9 -61.87 30.17 34.26
CA LEU A 9 -60.52 30.47 33.74
C LEU A 9 -60.22 31.98 33.67
N LEU A 10 -61.21 32.81 34.03
CA LEU A 10 -61.16 34.28 34.05
C LEU A 10 -60.78 34.85 35.44
N LEU A 11 -60.33 34.00 36.38
CA LEU A 11 -60.16 34.38 37.80
C LEU A 11 -58.78 34.10 38.42
N LEU A 12 -57.78 33.64 37.65
CA LEU A 12 -56.39 33.59 38.10
C LEU A 12 -55.53 34.46 37.17
N GLY A 13 -55.47 35.75 37.49
CA GLY A 13 -54.70 36.75 36.75
C GLY A 13 -55.19 38.20 36.95
N CYS A 14 -56.30 38.40 37.67
CA CYS A 14 -56.67 39.71 38.20
C CYS A 14 -55.68 40.16 39.28
N ILE A 15 -55.27 41.43 39.16
CA ILE A 15 -54.64 42.29 40.17
C ILE A 15 -53.10 42.26 40.16
N VAL A 16 -52.50 42.94 39.17
CA VAL A 16 -51.79 44.20 39.42
C VAL A 16 -52.02 45.13 38.24
N SER A 17 -53.13 45.86 38.27
CA SER A 17 -53.34 47.03 37.44
C SER A 17 -54.09 48.05 38.28
N PHE A 18 -53.38 49.07 38.79
CA PHE A 18 -53.89 50.43 38.97
C PHE A 18 -52.74 51.44 39.10
N VAL A 19 -52.95 52.60 38.44
CA VAL A 19 -52.21 53.89 38.51
C VAL A 19 -50.90 53.93 37.68
N SER A 20 -50.67 54.81 36.69
CA SER A 20 -51.04 56.22 36.53
C SER A 20 -51.26 56.67 35.07
N CYS A 21 -51.98 57.78 34.92
CA CYS A 21 -52.06 58.62 33.73
C CYS A 21 -50.69 59.14 33.24
N SER A 22 -50.74 59.51 31.95
CA SER A 22 -50.01 60.58 31.23
C SER A 22 -48.49 60.47 31.12
N GLU A 23 -48.02 60.18 29.90
CA GLU A 23 -47.45 61.21 29.02
C GLU A 23 -47.34 60.64 27.59
N GLU A 24 -48.14 61.19 26.67
CA GLU A 24 -47.75 61.20 25.25
C GLU A 24 -46.43 61.96 25.19
N PHE A 25 -45.32 61.23 25.09
CA PHE A 25 -44.12 61.83 24.55
C PHE A 25 -44.37 62.05 23.06
N GLU A 26 -44.74 63.30 22.73
CA GLU A 26 -44.50 63.88 21.42
C GLU A 26 -43.05 63.53 21.02
N GLN A 27 -42.90 62.53 20.16
CA GLN A 27 -41.71 62.46 19.33
C GLN A 27 -41.83 63.63 18.37
N LYS A 28 -41.18 64.73 18.75
CA LYS A 28 -40.88 65.88 17.89
C LYS A 28 -40.57 65.38 16.48
N GLN A 29 -41.54 65.52 15.59
CA GLN A 29 -41.29 65.60 14.16
C GLN A 29 -40.40 66.82 13.94
N THR A 30 -39.12 66.56 13.68
CA THR A 30 -38.32 67.30 12.70
C THR A 30 -37.10 66.46 12.34
N SER A 31 -37.17 65.73 11.22
CA SER A 31 -36.10 65.72 10.21
C SER A 31 -36.57 64.91 9.00
N GLY A 32 -36.47 65.49 7.81
CA GLY A 32 -36.96 64.92 6.57
C GLY A 32 -36.41 63.52 6.27
N ILE A 33 -37.16 62.76 5.47
CA ILE A 33 -36.71 61.51 4.85
C ILE A 33 -35.39 61.82 4.11
N ALA A 34 -34.28 61.34 4.66
CA ALA A 34 -32.99 61.37 4.00
C ALA A 34 -32.84 60.12 3.12
N HIS A 35 -31.86 60.13 2.22
CA HIS A 35 -31.57 58.99 1.37
C HIS A 35 -30.08 58.68 1.42
N LEU A 36 -29.74 57.40 1.42
CA LEU A 36 -28.39 56.91 1.22
C LEU A 36 -28.32 56.31 -0.19
N PHE A 37 -27.54 56.92 -1.09
CA PHE A 37 -27.27 56.33 -2.40
C PHE A 37 -26.12 55.33 -2.29
N ILE A 38 -26.35 54.12 -2.76
CA ILE A 38 -25.41 53.01 -2.64
C ILE A 38 -25.16 52.43 -4.02
N LYS A 39 -23.91 52.13 -4.32
CA LYS A 39 -23.52 51.49 -5.58
C LYS A 39 -22.54 50.38 -5.29
N SER A 40 -22.68 49.22 -5.93
CA SER A 40 -21.61 48.22 -5.90
C SER A 40 -20.39 48.70 -6.69
N ASN A 41 -19.19 48.56 -6.12
CA ASN A 41 -17.96 48.86 -6.83
C ASN A 41 -17.58 47.75 -7.82
N THR A 42 -16.51 47.95 -8.58
CA THR A 42 -15.90 46.93 -9.44
C THR A 42 -15.39 45.79 -8.57
N LEU A 43 -16.19 44.74 -8.45
CA LEU A 43 -15.70 43.41 -8.10
C LEU A 43 -14.78 42.98 -9.24
N PHE A 44 -13.52 42.67 -8.92
CA PHE A 44 -12.54 42.24 -9.90
C PHE A 44 -13.05 40.99 -10.65
N ARG A 45 -12.89 41.01 -11.98
CA ARG A 45 -13.27 39.90 -12.86
C ARG A 45 -12.21 38.81 -12.77
N SER A 46 -12.63 37.55 -12.75
CA SER A 46 -11.71 36.47 -13.11
C SER A 46 -11.39 36.54 -14.60
N ASN A 47 -10.12 36.43 -14.98
CA ASN A 47 -9.68 36.34 -16.38
C ASN A 47 -9.90 34.94 -16.99
N TYR A 48 -10.53 33.99 -16.28
CA TYR A 48 -10.77 32.59 -16.71
C TYR A 48 -12.02 31.99 -16.00
N PRO A 49 -12.91 31.18 -16.62
CA PRO A 49 -13.36 31.05 -18.02
C PRO A 49 -14.69 31.85 -18.29
N GLU A 50 -15.34 31.66 -19.45
CA GLU A 50 -16.57 32.37 -19.90
C GLU A 50 -17.75 32.36 -18.90
N ASN A 51 -17.80 31.41 -17.95
CA ASN A 51 -18.83 31.32 -16.90
C ASN A 51 -18.49 32.10 -15.60
N ALA A 52 -17.42 32.89 -15.59
CA ALA A 52 -17.03 33.74 -14.45
C ALA A 52 -18.05 34.85 -14.11
N GLU A 53 -19.08 35.05 -14.94
CA GLU A 53 -20.14 36.04 -14.69
C GLU A 53 -20.85 35.82 -13.35
N LEU A 54 -20.97 34.57 -12.87
CA LEU A 54 -21.62 34.28 -11.59
C LEU A 54 -20.77 34.71 -10.37
N ASP A 55 -19.46 34.90 -10.53
CA ASP A 55 -18.56 35.24 -9.42
C ASP A 55 -18.80 36.67 -8.92
N ASP A 56 -19.22 37.59 -9.78
CA ASP A 56 -19.43 39.00 -9.45
C ASP A 56 -20.87 39.49 -9.70
N LYS A 57 -21.77 38.58 -10.11
CA LYS A 57 -23.19 38.88 -10.30
C LYS A 57 -23.83 39.23 -8.96
N ILE A 58 -24.62 40.29 -8.98
CA ILE A 58 -25.54 40.66 -7.90
C ILE A 58 -26.95 40.51 -8.48
N VAL A 59 -27.82 39.77 -7.77
CA VAL A 59 -29.24 39.64 -8.12
C VAL A 59 -30.15 40.27 -7.06
N ASN A 60 -29.71 40.29 -5.80
CA ASN A 60 -30.39 40.99 -4.73
C ASN A 60 -29.38 41.62 -3.76
N LEU A 61 -29.77 42.70 -3.09
CA LEU A 61 -29.02 43.35 -2.02
C LEU A 61 -29.96 43.66 -0.85
N ARG A 62 -29.64 43.13 0.34
CA ARG A 62 -30.28 43.52 1.60
C ARG A 62 -29.42 44.55 2.33
N ILE A 63 -30.08 45.60 2.82
CA ILE A 63 -29.47 46.68 3.59
C ILE A 63 -30.09 46.67 4.98
N LEU A 64 -29.24 46.46 5.98
CA LEU A 64 -29.58 46.51 7.40
C LEU A 64 -28.89 47.73 8.02
N GLY A 65 -29.64 48.61 8.68
CA GLY A 65 -29.11 49.79 9.36
C GLY A 65 -29.37 49.72 10.87
N PHE A 66 -28.31 49.90 11.65
CA PHE A 66 -28.36 49.86 13.11
C PHE A 66 -27.98 51.22 13.69
N ASP A 67 -28.74 51.69 14.67
CA ASP A 67 -28.41 52.92 15.41
C ASP A 67 -27.23 52.69 16.40
N ALA A 68 -26.84 53.75 17.11
CA ALA A 68 -25.75 53.71 18.08
C ALA A 68 -25.99 52.73 19.27
N MET A 69 -27.24 52.35 19.52
CA MET A 69 -27.61 51.35 20.54
C MET A 69 -27.62 49.92 19.98
N GLY A 70 -27.35 49.75 18.68
CA GLY A 70 -27.39 48.46 17.99
C GLY A 70 -28.81 47.98 17.65
N VAL A 71 -29.82 48.85 17.71
CA VAL A 71 -31.20 48.52 17.32
C VAL A 71 -31.34 48.63 15.80
N CYS A 72 -31.97 47.63 15.18
CA CYS A 72 -32.25 47.62 13.76
C CYS A 72 -33.34 48.67 13.45
N VAL A 73 -32.96 49.72 12.74
CA VAL A 73 -33.88 50.80 12.30
C VAL A 73 -34.21 50.71 10.82
N SER A 74 -33.52 49.86 10.08
CA SER A 74 -33.79 49.58 8.67
C SER A 74 -33.41 48.14 8.32
N ASN A 75 -34.30 47.44 7.63
CA ASN A 75 -34.07 46.10 7.08
C ASN A 75 -34.86 46.00 5.78
N LYS A 76 -34.22 46.29 4.65
CA LYS A 76 -34.87 46.28 3.33
C LYS A 76 -34.07 45.45 2.35
N ARG A 77 -34.76 44.57 1.61
CA ARG A 77 -34.20 43.81 0.49
C ARG A 77 -34.59 44.48 -0.83
N TYR A 78 -33.63 44.56 -1.74
CA TYR A 78 -33.79 45.12 -3.07
C TYR A 78 -33.43 44.07 -4.11
N GLU A 79 -34.19 44.00 -5.20
CA GLU A 79 -33.70 43.42 -6.45
C GLU A 79 -32.66 44.39 -7.02
N ALA A 80 -31.45 43.89 -7.28
CA ALA A 80 -30.30 44.74 -7.59
C ALA A 80 -29.36 44.05 -8.57
N LYS A 81 -28.72 44.82 -9.43
CA LYS A 81 -27.65 44.36 -10.34
C LYS A 81 -26.33 45.06 -10.02
N LYS A 82 -25.24 44.50 -10.54
CA LYS A 82 -23.91 45.13 -10.46
C LYS A 82 -23.98 46.54 -11.05
N TYR A 83 -23.41 47.51 -10.34
CA TYR A 83 -23.41 48.95 -10.65
C TYR A 83 -24.75 49.70 -10.54
N ASP A 84 -25.85 49.07 -10.13
CA ASP A 84 -27.09 49.78 -9.83
C ASP A 84 -26.87 50.77 -8.68
N ILE A 85 -27.50 51.94 -8.77
CA ILE A 85 -27.57 52.92 -7.67
C ILE A 85 -28.87 52.68 -6.91
N ILE A 86 -28.75 52.16 -5.70
CA ILE A 86 -29.89 51.93 -4.81
C ILE A 86 -30.13 53.18 -3.97
N LYS A 87 -31.38 53.64 -3.97
CA LYS A 87 -31.86 54.73 -3.12
C LYS A 87 -32.47 54.13 -1.85
N HIS A 88 -31.70 54.12 -0.77
CA HIS A 88 -32.16 53.60 0.52
C HIS A 88 -32.74 54.72 1.40
N GLU A 89 -34.01 54.58 1.79
CA GLU A 89 -34.68 55.53 2.69
C GLU A 89 -34.33 55.23 4.14
N ILE A 90 -33.70 56.19 4.82
CA ILE A 90 -33.38 56.13 6.25
C ILE A 90 -33.33 57.56 6.81
N PRO A 91 -33.72 57.81 8.08
CA PRO A 91 -33.61 59.14 8.66
C PRO A 91 -32.17 59.67 8.67
N LYS A 92 -32.01 61.00 8.77
CA LYS A 92 -30.70 61.62 9.02
C LYS A 92 -30.16 61.12 10.36
N GLY A 93 -28.93 60.62 10.36
CA GLY A 93 -28.27 60.11 11.56
C GLY A 93 -26.99 59.35 11.22
N THR A 94 -26.34 58.82 12.26
CA THR A 94 -25.16 57.97 12.13
C THR A 94 -25.54 56.53 12.43
N TYR A 95 -25.18 55.60 11.53
CA TYR A 95 -25.59 54.20 11.60
C TYR A 95 -24.44 53.25 11.27
N ASN A 96 -24.52 52.03 11.79
CA ASN A 96 -23.74 50.90 11.30
C ASN A 96 -24.57 50.15 10.25
N PHE A 97 -24.04 49.98 9.05
CA PHE A 97 -24.73 49.27 7.97
C PHE A 97 -24.11 47.91 7.70
N ILE A 98 -24.99 46.94 7.46
CA ILE A 98 -24.66 45.61 6.92
C ILE A 98 -25.31 45.46 5.55
N PHE A 99 -24.50 45.14 4.56
CA PHE A 99 -24.89 44.91 3.18
C PHE A 99 -24.73 43.44 2.86
N LEU A 100 -25.78 42.79 2.35
CA LEU A 100 -25.79 41.35 2.04
C LEU A 100 -26.28 41.16 0.62
N ALA A 101 -25.42 40.64 -0.25
CA ALA A 101 -25.78 40.35 -1.63
C ALA A 101 -26.02 38.85 -1.82
N ASN A 102 -26.91 38.53 -2.76
CA ASN A 102 -27.23 37.16 -3.18
C ASN A 102 -27.62 36.25 -2.01
N GLU A 103 -28.57 36.71 -1.21
CA GLU A 103 -29.16 35.90 -0.16
C GLU A 103 -29.74 34.59 -0.75
N PRO A 104 -29.41 33.40 -0.19
CA PRO A 104 -29.80 32.10 -0.77
C PRO A 104 -31.26 31.72 -0.50
N TYR A 105 -32.01 32.56 0.21
CA TYR A 105 -33.41 32.32 0.58
C TYR A 105 -34.36 33.25 -0.19
N PRO A 106 -35.57 32.77 -0.54
CA PRO A 106 -36.67 33.63 -0.91
C PRO A 106 -36.97 34.66 0.19
N GLU A 107 -37.44 35.85 -0.19
CA GLU A 107 -37.67 36.95 0.75
C GLU A 107 -38.60 36.54 1.89
N THR A 108 -39.66 35.79 1.60
CA THR A 108 -40.67 35.38 2.60
C THR A 108 -40.16 34.42 3.66
N THR A 109 -39.06 33.70 3.41
CA THR A 109 -38.50 32.66 4.30
C THR A 109 -37.11 33.02 4.81
N SER A 110 -36.65 34.24 4.50
CA SER A 110 -35.34 34.72 4.91
C SER A 110 -35.20 34.74 6.44
N PRO A 111 -34.13 34.13 7.01
CA PRO A 111 -33.84 34.26 8.44
C PRO A 111 -33.49 35.70 8.83
N LEU A 112 -33.15 36.55 7.85
CA LEU A 112 -32.79 37.95 8.05
C LEU A 112 -34.01 38.86 8.22
N ASN A 113 -35.24 38.38 8.03
CA ASN A 113 -36.43 39.21 8.24
C ASN A 113 -36.69 39.52 9.72
N GLY A 114 -36.24 38.66 10.63
CA GLY A 114 -36.49 38.79 12.07
C GLY A 114 -35.44 39.58 12.85
N ILE A 115 -34.54 40.31 12.17
CA ILE A 115 -33.42 41.00 12.81
C ILE A 115 -33.89 42.27 13.50
N MET A 116 -33.79 42.30 14.83
CA MET A 116 -34.19 43.42 15.68
C MET A 116 -32.98 44.13 16.28
N THR A 117 -31.86 43.43 16.48
CA THR A 117 -30.62 43.98 17.01
C THR A 117 -29.40 43.49 16.22
N TYR A 118 -28.30 44.22 16.30
CA TYR A 118 -27.04 43.84 15.67
C TYR A 118 -26.57 42.44 16.11
N SER A 119 -26.82 42.09 17.38
CA SER A 119 -26.43 40.78 17.94
C SER A 119 -27.16 39.60 17.30
N ASP A 120 -28.37 39.81 16.75
CA ASP A 120 -29.13 38.74 16.09
C ASP A 120 -28.40 38.22 14.84
N LEU A 121 -27.57 39.06 14.21
CA LEU A 121 -26.78 38.68 13.04
C LEU A 121 -25.58 37.78 13.38
N LYS A 122 -25.09 37.80 14.63
CA LYS A 122 -23.89 37.05 15.03
C LYS A 122 -24.08 35.53 14.97
N ASN A 123 -25.32 35.06 15.09
CA ASN A 123 -25.66 33.64 15.09
C ASN A 123 -26.22 33.17 13.74
N ILE A 124 -26.15 33.99 12.69
CA ILE A 124 -26.64 33.62 11.36
C ILE A 124 -25.50 33.10 10.51
N SER A 125 -25.69 31.87 10.05
CA SER A 125 -24.82 31.19 9.10
C SER A 125 -25.65 30.68 7.92
N TYR A 126 -25.03 30.62 6.74
CA TYR A 126 -25.60 29.92 5.59
C TYR A 126 -25.07 28.50 5.51
N PRO A 127 -25.90 27.52 5.11
CA PRO A 127 -25.44 26.15 4.94
C PRO A 127 -24.42 26.08 3.81
N ALA A 128 -23.51 25.11 3.87
CA ALA A 128 -22.50 24.89 2.85
C ALA A 128 -23.11 24.86 1.44
N SER A 129 -24.27 24.22 1.26
CA SER A 129 -24.99 24.11 -0.02
C SER A 129 -25.36 25.45 -0.67
N ALA A 130 -25.47 26.54 0.10
CA ALA A 130 -25.72 27.88 -0.42
C ALA A 130 -24.49 28.48 -1.14
N VAL A 131 -23.29 27.98 -0.84
CA VAL A 131 -22.04 28.40 -1.49
C VAL A 131 -21.57 27.29 -2.41
N ASN A 132 -21.86 27.42 -3.71
CA ASN A 132 -21.56 26.39 -4.71
C ASN A 132 -21.23 27.01 -6.07
N SER A 133 -20.78 26.17 -7.00
CA SER A 133 -20.36 26.62 -8.33
C SER A 133 -21.52 26.87 -9.31
N LEU A 134 -22.76 26.49 -8.99
CA LEU A 134 -23.90 26.62 -9.90
C LEU A 134 -24.72 27.90 -9.71
N ASN A 135 -24.64 28.52 -8.52
CA ASN A 135 -25.46 29.67 -8.14
C ASN A 135 -24.64 30.96 -7.97
N GLU A 136 -25.33 32.10 -7.86
CA GLU A 136 -24.71 33.37 -7.46
C GLU A 136 -24.14 33.29 -6.04
N ILE A 137 -22.94 33.86 -5.84
CA ILE A 137 -22.19 33.73 -4.59
C ILE A 137 -22.72 34.71 -3.54
N PRO A 138 -23.11 34.26 -2.33
CA PRO A 138 -23.45 35.16 -1.24
C PRO A 138 -22.28 36.06 -0.83
N MET A 139 -22.55 37.35 -0.60
CA MET A 139 -21.53 38.32 -0.20
C MET A 139 -21.99 39.16 0.97
N SER A 140 -21.06 39.66 1.78
CA SER A 140 -21.38 40.61 2.85
C SER A 140 -20.34 41.71 2.99
N GLN A 141 -20.77 42.84 3.54
CA GLN A 141 -19.91 43.94 3.97
C GLN A 141 -20.53 44.64 5.18
N GLU A 142 -19.67 45.02 6.14
CA GLU A 142 -20.01 45.93 7.23
C GLU A 142 -19.34 47.27 7.00
N ILE A 143 -20.07 48.37 7.21
CA ILE A 143 -19.52 49.73 7.26
C ILE A 143 -20.08 50.40 8.52
N LYS A 144 -19.20 50.83 9.42
CA LYS A 144 -19.57 51.45 10.69
C LYS A 144 -19.59 52.96 10.59
N GLU A 145 -20.32 53.58 11.51
CA GLU A 145 -20.33 55.04 11.72
C GLU A 145 -20.64 55.86 10.47
N VAL A 146 -21.54 55.36 9.60
CA VAL A 146 -21.96 56.05 8.39
C VAL A 146 -22.93 57.18 8.74
N GLU A 147 -22.50 58.42 8.57
CA GLU A 147 -23.35 59.60 8.75
C GLU A 147 -24.14 59.88 7.46
N VAL A 148 -25.48 59.79 7.53
CA VAL A 148 -26.40 60.06 6.42
C VAL A 148 -26.75 61.54 6.38
N LEU A 149 -26.45 62.24 5.28
CA LEU A 149 -26.60 63.70 5.15
C LEU A 149 -27.94 64.04 4.48
N GLY A 150 -28.78 64.81 5.19
CA GLY A 150 -30.23 64.83 5.02
C GLY A 150 -30.84 65.20 3.66
N ASN A 151 -30.12 65.79 2.69
CA ASN A 151 -30.76 66.42 1.52
C ASN A 151 -30.11 66.15 0.13
N GLU A 152 -29.00 65.41 0.01
CA GLU A 152 -28.32 65.21 -1.28
C GLU A 152 -27.99 63.74 -1.62
N GLY A 153 -28.51 62.78 -0.83
CA GLY A 153 -28.17 61.37 -1.03
C GLY A 153 -26.74 60.99 -0.61
N GLN A 154 -26.02 61.96 -0.03
CA GLN A 154 -24.64 61.87 0.40
C GLN A 154 -24.53 61.18 1.77
N SER A 155 -23.42 60.48 1.96
CA SER A 155 -23.03 59.95 3.26
C SER A 155 -21.59 60.30 3.58
N LYS A 156 -21.24 60.29 4.86
CA LYS A 156 -19.88 60.53 5.33
C LYS A 156 -19.37 59.33 6.13
N VAL A 157 -18.18 58.84 5.78
CA VAL A 157 -17.47 57.72 6.44
C VAL A 157 -16.02 58.17 6.60
N ASP A 158 -15.45 58.06 7.81
CA ASP A 158 -14.06 58.48 8.11
C ASP A 158 -13.69 59.88 7.58
N ASP A 159 -14.60 60.84 7.80
CA ASP A 159 -14.51 62.22 7.29
C ASP A 159 -14.60 62.44 5.78
N VAL A 160 -14.78 61.38 4.99
CA VAL A 160 -14.92 61.44 3.52
C VAL A 160 -16.39 61.41 3.12
N THR A 161 -16.80 62.37 2.27
CA THR A 161 -18.15 62.40 1.70
C THR A 161 -18.23 61.51 0.46
N HIS A 162 -19.24 60.65 0.40
CA HIS A 162 -19.53 59.74 -0.69
C HIS A 162 -20.87 60.08 -1.37
N ASN A 163 -20.93 59.93 -2.69
CA ASN A 163 -22.14 60.04 -3.50
C ASN A 163 -21.95 59.36 -4.87
N PRO A 164 -22.41 58.11 -5.07
CA PRO A 164 -22.96 57.18 -4.07
C PRO A 164 -21.88 56.59 -3.13
N LEU A 165 -22.29 55.99 -2.02
CA LEU A 165 -21.46 55.11 -1.18
C LEU A 165 -21.12 53.83 -1.96
N GLU A 166 -19.84 53.64 -2.27
CA GLU A 166 -19.38 52.48 -3.04
C GLU A 166 -19.09 51.28 -2.14
N LEU A 167 -19.78 50.17 -2.39
CA LEU A 167 -19.62 48.92 -1.64
C LEU A 167 -18.46 48.08 -2.16
N LYS A 168 -17.68 47.53 -1.22
CA LYS A 168 -16.66 46.50 -1.41
C LYS A 168 -17.17 45.21 -0.78
N LEU A 169 -18.13 44.57 -1.44
CA LEU A 169 -18.72 43.32 -0.98
C LEU A 169 -17.69 42.20 -1.02
N SER A 170 -17.60 41.42 0.06
CA SER A 170 -16.69 40.28 0.16
C SER A 170 -17.47 38.97 0.06
N ARG A 171 -17.03 38.06 -0.82
CA ARG A 171 -17.68 36.76 -1.04
C ARG A 171 -17.54 35.86 0.18
N LEU A 172 -18.60 35.14 0.55
CA LEU A 172 -18.58 34.13 1.62
C LEU A 172 -18.02 32.77 1.13
N ALA A 173 -17.06 32.81 0.22
CA ALA A 173 -16.56 31.64 -0.49
C ALA A 173 -15.06 31.72 -0.75
N THR A 174 -14.47 30.58 -1.10
CA THR A 174 -13.15 30.46 -1.72
C THR A 174 -13.33 29.82 -3.09
N ARG A 175 -12.66 30.38 -4.10
CA ARG A 175 -12.57 29.77 -5.43
C ARG A 175 -11.31 28.91 -5.54
N ILE A 176 -11.45 27.76 -6.19
CA ILE A 176 -10.35 26.84 -6.45
C ILE A 176 -10.34 26.51 -7.94
N ASP A 177 -9.22 26.79 -8.59
CA ASP A 177 -8.90 26.34 -9.94
C ASP A 177 -7.76 25.32 -9.83
N ILE A 178 -7.83 24.22 -10.59
CA ILE A 178 -6.90 23.11 -10.48
C ILE A 178 -6.32 22.76 -11.85
N GLN A 179 -5.03 22.48 -11.90
CA GLN A 179 -4.39 21.85 -13.04
C GLN A 179 -3.72 20.57 -12.56
N LEU A 180 -4.16 19.43 -13.07
CA LEU A 180 -3.53 18.13 -12.86
C LEU A 180 -2.64 17.79 -14.04
N GLU A 181 -1.46 17.24 -13.79
CA GLU A 181 -0.56 16.72 -14.83
C GLU A 181 -0.08 15.30 -14.52
N ALA A 182 0.08 14.46 -15.55
CA ALA A 182 0.58 13.10 -15.39
C ALA A 182 1.53 12.69 -16.52
N ASN A 183 2.47 11.82 -16.17
CA ASN A 183 3.40 11.20 -17.12
C ASN A 183 2.80 9.96 -17.80
N GLU A 184 1.58 9.60 -17.41
CA GLU A 184 0.77 8.55 -18.02
C GLU A 184 -0.52 9.17 -18.53
N ASN A 185 -1.11 8.55 -19.56
CA ASN A 185 -2.40 8.99 -20.05
C ASN A 185 -3.52 8.46 -19.15
N LEU A 186 -4.10 9.33 -18.32
CA LEU A 186 -5.14 8.96 -17.35
C LEU A 186 -6.57 9.18 -17.85
N SER A 187 -6.77 9.42 -19.15
CA SER A 187 -8.09 9.80 -19.69
C SER A 187 -9.17 8.76 -19.42
N ASP A 188 -8.82 7.47 -19.48
CA ASP A 188 -9.78 6.39 -19.27
C ASP A 188 -10.08 6.16 -17.78
N ASP A 189 -9.07 6.36 -16.91
CA ASP A 189 -9.18 6.13 -15.47
C ASP A 189 -9.74 7.33 -14.70
N PHE A 190 -9.52 8.57 -15.13
CA PHE A 190 -9.92 9.78 -14.39
C PHE A 190 -11.43 9.98 -14.40
N LYS A 191 -12.06 9.89 -13.22
CA LYS A 191 -13.52 10.04 -13.05
C LYS A 191 -13.95 11.34 -12.39
N GLY A 192 -12.99 12.18 -11.98
CA GLY A 192 -13.25 13.50 -11.39
C GLY A 192 -12.49 13.72 -10.09
N VAL A 193 -13.01 14.58 -9.22
CA VAL A 193 -12.36 14.97 -7.96
C VAL A 193 -13.33 15.03 -6.79
N THR A 194 -12.81 14.89 -5.58
CA THR A 194 -13.59 14.96 -4.33
C THR A 194 -12.94 15.93 -3.35
N PHE A 195 -13.75 16.81 -2.76
CA PHE A 195 -13.38 17.66 -1.63
C PHE A 195 -14.10 17.20 -0.37
N GLY A 196 -13.36 16.70 0.62
CA GLY A 196 -13.85 16.31 1.92
C GLY A 196 -13.54 17.34 3.01
N ASN A 197 -14.15 17.17 4.19
CA ASN A 197 -13.93 18.01 5.37
C ASN A 197 -14.30 19.49 5.18
N ILE A 198 -15.26 19.78 4.29
CA ILE A 198 -15.79 21.12 4.05
C ILE A 198 -16.63 21.55 5.28
N PRO A 199 -16.55 22.81 5.73
CA PRO A 199 -17.39 23.30 6.83
C PRO A 199 -18.86 23.29 6.43
N ALA A 200 -19.72 22.80 7.32
CA ALA A 200 -21.15 22.62 7.08
C ALA A 200 -21.92 23.94 6.97
N GLU A 201 -21.34 25.03 7.48
CA GLU A 201 -21.94 26.35 7.50
C GLU A 201 -20.88 27.46 7.41
N VAL A 202 -21.29 28.62 6.87
CA VAL A 202 -20.47 29.82 6.81
C VAL A 202 -21.17 30.98 7.52
N PRO A 203 -20.54 31.59 8.54
CA PRO A 203 -21.11 32.74 9.22
C PRO A 203 -21.14 33.96 8.29
N LEU A 204 -22.18 34.76 8.47
CA LEU A 204 -22.47 35.91 7.59
C LEU A 204 -21.44 37.04 7.71
N LEU A 205 -21.04 37.35 8.95
CA LEU A 205 -20.19 38.50 9.29
C LEU A 205 -18.82 38.12 9.81
N SER A 206 -18.71 36.98 10.49
CA SER A 206 -17.42 36.50 11.00
C SER A 206 -16.55 36.03 9.86
N GLY A 207 -15.27 36.42 9.87
CA GLY A 207 -14.23 35.83 9.03
C GLY A 207 -13.70 34.51 9.56
N ASP A 208 -14.18 34.04 10.72
CA ASP A 208 -13.79 32.82 11.41
C ASP A 208 -14.99 31.86 11.55
N ASN A 209 -14.80 30.60 11.16
CA ASN A 209 -15.73 29.49 11.32
C ASN A 209 -15.14 28.29 12.06
N SER A 210 -14.27 28.54 13.04
CA SER A 210 -13.65 27.54 13.93
C SER A 210 -14.63 26.54 14.56
N SER A 211 -15.84 27.00 14.90
CA SER A 211 -16.88 26.19 15.56
C SER A 211 -17.76 25.40 14.60
N ALA A 212 -17.66 25.62 13.28
CA ALA A 212 -18.47 24.92 12.30
C ALA A 212 -18.06 23.44 12.22
N ALA A 213 -19.05 22.55 12.15
CA ALA A 213 -18.79 21.13 11.91
C ALA A 213 -18.16 20.93 10.52
N ARG A 214 -17.16 20.05 10.41
CA ARG A 214 -16.46 19.76 9.15
C ARG A 214 -16.70 18.32 8.74
N ASN A 215 -17.76 18.11 7.98
CA ASN A 215 -18.25 16.80 7.61
C ASN A 215 -18.94 16.78 6.24
N VAL A 216 -18.85 17.89 5.49
CA VAL A 216 -19.41 17.97 4.14
C VAL A 216 -18.38 17.47 3.15
N THR A 217 -18.84 16.60 2.24
CA THR A 217 -18.06 16.11 1.10
C THR A 217 -18.76 16.53 -0.19
N ARG A 218 -17.99 16.98 -1.18
CA ARG A 218 -18.46 17.28 -2.53
C ARG A 218 -17.64 16.51 -3.55
N THR A 219 -18.31 15.77 -4.40
CA THR A 219 -17.70 15.04 -5.50
C THR A 219 -18.15 15.68 -6.81
N PHE A 220 -17.20 15.91 -7.70
CA PHE A 220 -17.38 16.45 -9.05
C PHE A 220 -16.92 15.39 -10.03
N THR A 221 -17.76 15.07 -11.01
CA THR A 221 -17.53 14.00 -11.98
C THR A 221 -17.08 14.56 -13.33
N VAL A 222 -16.21 13.83 -14.04
CA VAL A 222 -15.57 14.29 -15.29
C VAL A 222 -16.56 14.73 -16.39
N ASP A 223 -17.81 14.25 -16.34
CA ASP A 223 -18.87 14.60 -17.29
C ASP A 223 -19.46 16.01 -17.08
N GLU A 224 -19.04 16.73 -16.04
CA GLU A 224 -19.47 18.09 -15.74
C GLU A 224 -18.60 19.14 -16.47
N ASP A 225 -19.17 20.33 -16.71
CA ASP A 225 -18.51 21.44 -17.44
C ASP A 225 -17.26 22.03 -16.72
N TYR A 226 -16.87 21.49 -15.56
CA TYR A 226 -15.68 21.90 -14.82
C TYR A 226 -14.38 21.39 -15.45
N PHE A 227 -14.45 20.32 -16.24
CA PHE A 227 -13.30 19.50 -16.63
C PHE A 227 -12.91 19.75 -18.09
N GLN A 228 -11.67 20.18 -18.32
CA GLN A 228 -11.10 20.40 -19.64
C GLN A 228 -9.76 19.69 -19.78
N GLN A 229 -9.69 18.72 -20.70
CA GLN A 229 -8.42 18.12 -21.08
C GLN A 229 -7.66 19.08 -22.01
N VAL A 230 -6.38 19.32 -21.71
CA VAL A 230 -5.54 20.25 -22.48
C VAL A 230 -4.22 19.58 -22.87
N ALA A 231 -3.62 20.06 -23.97
CA ALA A 231 -2.32 19.55 -24.41
C ALA A 231 -1.20 20.02 -23.46
N PRO A 232 -0.22 19.15 -23.12
CA PRO A 232 0.95 19.56 -22.34
C PRO A 232 1.72 20.69 -23.03
N THR A 233 2.26 21.63 -22.26
CA THR A 233 3.19 22.65 -22.77
C THR A 233 4.54 22.03 -23.18
N SER A 234 5.38 22.79 -23.89
CA SER A 234 6.74 22.35 -24.25
C SER A 234 7.59 22.01 -23.02
N GLU A 235 7.46 22.78 -21.94
CA GLU A 235 8.14 22.53 -20.67
C GLU A 235 7.62 21.28 -19.96
N GLN A 236 6.30 21.05 -19.98
CA GLN A 236 5.67 19.84 -19.46
C GLN A 236 6.12 18.60 -20.24
N THR A 237 6.13 18.69 -21.57
CA THR A 237 6.58 17.61 -22.45
C THR A 237 8.04 17.24 -22.20
N ALA A 238 8.90 18.24 -21.97
CA ALA A 238 10.30 18.01 -21.60
C ALA A 238 10.47 17.28 -20.26
N ARG A 239 9.49 17.38 -19.36
CA ARG A 239 9.42 16.64 -18.08
C ARG A 239 8.76 15.25 -18.22
N GLY A 240 8.35 14.86 -19.43
CA GLY A 240 7.67 13.60 -19.71
C GLY A 240 6.17 13.60 -19.41
N VAL A 241 5.56 14.76 -19.21
CA VAL A 241 4.10 14.90 -19.02
C VAL A 241 3.41 14.64 -20.36
N VAL A 242 2.44 13.74 -20.36
CA VAL A 242 1.64 13.37 -21.55
C VAL A 242 0.15 13.65 -21.36
N TRP A 243 -0.29 13.94 -20.14
CA TRP A 243 -1.68 14.21 -19.81
C TRP A 243 -1.79 15.43 -18.90
N VAL A 244 -2.72 16.33 -19.22
CA VAL A 244 -3.04 17.51 -18.40
C VAL A 244 -4.55 17.70 -18.36
N GLN A 245 -5.08 17.82 -17.15
CA GLN A 245 -6.49 18.12 -16.91
C GLN A 245 -6.60 19.46 -16.19
N GLN A 246 -7.20 20.42 -16.87
CA GLN A 246 -7.55 21.70 -16.29
C GLN A 246 -8.97 21.60 -15.71
N MET A 247 -9.15 22.10 -14.50
CA MET A 247 -10.44 22.22 -13.87
C MET A 247 -10.61 23.63 -13.34
N THR A 248 -11.73 24.26 -13.67
CA THR A 248 -11.92 25.67 -13.35
C THR A 248 -13.17 25.88 -12.54
N ARG A 249 -13.10 26.83 -11.60
CA ARG A 249 -14.24 27.40 -10.87
C ARG A 249 -14.95 26.43 -9.91
N PHE A 250 -14.20 25.75 -9.05
CA PHE A 250 -14.78 25.13 -7.85
C PHE A 250 -15.02 26.19 -6.77
N ILE A 251 -16.25 26.36 -6.34
CA ILE A 251 -16.65 27.33 -5.31
C ILE A 251 -16.99 26.55 -4.04
N LEU A 252 -16.14 26.71 -3.03
CA LEU A 252 -16.31 26.11 -1.71
C LEU A 252 -16.66 27.20 -0.68
N PRO A 253 -17.40 26.86 0.39
CA PRO A 253 -17.50 27.74 1.55
C PRO A 253 -16.10 28.04 2.10
N PHE A 254 -15.85 29.29 2.52
CA PHE A 254 -14.56 29.62 3.15
C PHE A 254 -14.35 28.78 4.40
N SER A 255 -13.10 28.52 4.74
CA SER A 255 -12.71 27.61 5.82
C SER A 255 -11.63 28.26 6.67
N ASN A 256 -12.02 29.23 7.48
CA ASN A 256 -11.10 29.96 8.36
C ASN A 256 -11.28 29.50 9.79
N PHE A 257 -10.19 29.15 10.46
CA PHE A 257 -10.23 28.71 11.83
C PHE A 257 -8.97 29.15 12.57
N SER A 258 -9.09 29.30 13.87
CA SER A 258 -8.00 29.61 14.79
C SER A 258 -7.85 28.47 15.79
N PRO A 259 -6.62 27.97 16.00
CA PRO A 259 -5.39 28.38 15.32
C PRO A 259 -5.34 27.82 13.87
N THR A 260 -4.69 28.55 12.95
CA THR A 260 -4.75 28.31 11.50
C THR A 260 -4.03 27.03 11.03
N ASP A 261 -3.26 26.42 11.93
CA ASP A 261 -2.42 25.25 11.74
C ASP A 261 -3.10 23.92 12.14
N GLU A 262 -4.40 23.94 12.49
CA GLU A 262 -5.14 22.71 12.84
C GLU A 262 -5.38 21.82 11.62
N GLU A 263 -4.50 20.83 11.45
CA GLU A 263 -4.50 19.88 10.33
C GLU A 263 -5.79 19.04 10.21
N ASP A 264 -6.45 18.75 11.33
CA ASP A 264 -7.71 17.97 11.37
C ASP A 264 -8.89 18.74 10.76
N LYS A 265 -8.77 20.07 10.64
CA LYS A 265 -9.78 20.95 10.04
C LYS A 265 -9.53 21.25 8.56
N ALA A 266 -8.43 20.76 8.00
CA ALA A 266 -8.05 21.00 6.60
C ALA A 266 -9.03 20.33 5.62
N VAL A 267 -9.38 21.04 4.55
CA VAL A 267 -10.14 20.44 3.43
C VAL A 267 -9.27 19.40 2.74
N VAL A 268 -9.81 18.21 2.47
CA VAL A 268 -9.09 17.12 1.81
C VAL A 268 -9.46 17.10 0.34
N PHE A 269 -8.49 17.23 -0.56
CA PHE A 269 -8.68 17.10 -1.99
C PHE A 269 -8.23 15.71 -2.45
N SER A 270 -9.09 15.00 -3.20
CA SER A 270 -8.81 13.68 -3.75
C SER A 270 -9.09 13.64 -5.25
N VAL A 271 -8.28 12.90 -6.00
CA VAL A 271 -8.52 12.59 -7.42
C VAL A 271 -9.14 11.20 -7.49
N ASN A 272 -10.26 11.08 -8.20
CA ASN A 272 -10.99 9.83 -8.30
C ASN A 272 -10.54 9.08 -9.56
N LEU A 273 -9.95 7.89 -9.40
CA LEU A 273 -9.46 7.02 -10.47
C LEU A 273 -10.21 5.67 -10.42
N GLU A 274 -10.53 5.10 -11.58
CA GLU A 274 -11.28 3.84 -11.65
C GLU A 274 -10.41 2.62 -11.29
N SER A 275 -9.34 2.39 -12.05
CA SER A 275 -8.51 1.18 -11.90
C SER A 275 -7.29 1.37 -10.99
N LEU A 276 -7.04 2.61 -10.56
CA LEU A 276 -5.84 3.00 -9.82
C LEU A 276 -6.18 3.42 -8.38
N TYR A 277 -5.16 3.66 -7.55
CA TYR A 277 -5.34 4.25 -6.22
C TYR A 277 -5.80 5.71 -6.33
N ASP A 278 -6.83 6.10 -5.59
CA ASP A 278 -7.31 7.49 -5.50
C ASP A 278 -6.34 8.34 -4.67
N PRO A 279 -5.49 9.19 -5.27
CA PRO A 279 -4.60 9.99 -4.47
C PRO A 279 -5.35 11.14 -3.78
N ALA A 280 -4.94 11.45 -2.56
CA ALA A 280 -5.54 12.51 -1.75
C ALA A 280 -4.48 13.31 -0.99
N ALA A 281 -4.74 14.59 -0.78
CA ALA A 281 -3.90 15.48 0.00
C ALA A 281 -4.73 16.56 0.70
N LYS A 282 -4.26 17.04 1.85
CA LYS A 282 -4.87 18.17 2.56
C LYS A 282 -4.52 19.47 1.83
N LEU A 283 -5.51 20.29 1.56
CA LEU A 283 -5.30 21.64 1.04
C LEU A 283 -4.64 22.48 2.14
N LYS A 284 -3.45 22.99 1.84
CA LYS A 284 -2.67 23.82 2.75
C LYS A 284 -1.92 24.92 2.02
N ILE A 285 -1.78 26.03 2.71
CA ILE A 285 -1.00 27.19 2.29
C ILE A 285 0.34 27.09 3.02
N HIS A 286 1.41 26.90 2.27
CA HIS A 286 2.75 26.72 2.84
C HIS A 286 3.27 28.03 3.45
N THR A 287 3.12 28.16 4.77
CA THR A 287 3.62 29.31 5.55
C THR A 287 4.76 28.93 6.47
N ALA A 288 4.98 27.65 6.76
CA ALA A 288 6.05 27.21 7.65
C ALA A 288 7.43 27.64 7.11
N GLY A 289 8.23 28.30 7.95
CA GLY A 289 9.56 28.80 7.60
C GLY A 289 9.55 30.06 6.72
N VAL A 290 8.40 30.72 6.56
CA VAL A 290 8.24 32.04 5.93
C VAL A 290 7.96 33.05 7.05
N ASP A 291 8.70 34.16 7.11
CA ASP A 291 8.56 35.24 8.11
C ASP A 291 8.51 34.78 9.59
N GLY A 292 9.19 33.68 9.91
CA GLY A 292 9.25 33.15 11.27
C GLY A 292 8.02 32.34 11.69
N ALA A 293 7.09 32.04 10.78
CA ALA A 293 5.98 31.14 11.06
C ALA A 293 6.48 29.70 11.24
N GLU A 294 6.12 29.06 12.35
CA GLU A 294 6.56 27.70 12.67
C GLU A 294 5.75 26.62 11.94
N LYS A 295 4.58 26.96 11.39
CA LYS A 295 3.60 26.00 10.86
C LYS A 295 2.89 26.48 9.59
N ASP A 296 2.38 25.52 8.82
CA ASP A 296 1.59 25.75 7.61
C ASP A 296 0.17 26.22 7.98
N ASN A 297 -0.49 26.92 7.06
CA ASN A 297 -1.84 27.44 7.23
C ASN A 297 -2.85 26.56 6.46
N TYR A 298 -3.75 25.91 7.18
CA TYR A 298 -4.78 25.01 6.62
C TYR A 298 -6.12 25.72 6.34
N THR A 299 -6.16 27.05 6.46
CA THR A 299 -7.38 27.81 6.16
C THR A 299 -7.60 27.99 4.65
N LEU A 300 -8.87 28.11 4.25
CA LEU A 300 -9.28 28.55 2.92
C LEU A 300 -9.89 29.95 3.06
N PRO A 301 -9.13 31.02 2.75
CA PRO A 301 -9.57 32.37 3.04
C PRO A 301 -10.85 32.75 2.31
N ARG A 302 -11.68 33.51 3.02
CA ARG A 302 -12.84 34.20 2.47
C ARG A 302 -12.41 35.15 1.36
N ASP A 303 -13.15 35.16 0.25
CA ASP A 303 -12.95 36.05 -0.90
C ASP A 303 -11.55 35.93 -1.55
N ALA A 304 -11.01 34.71 -1.53
CA ALA A 304 -9.75 34.36 -2.18
C ALA A 304 -9.92 33.36 -3.34
N ALA A 305 -8.97 33.38 -4.26
CA ALA A 305 -8.86 32.44 -5.37
C ALA A 305 -7.55 31.64 -5.26
N LEU A 306 -7.67 30.32 -5.27
CA LEU A 306 -6.58 29.37 -5.17
C LEU A 306 -6.32 28.75 -6.53
N LEU A 307 -5.06 28.79 -6.97
CA LEU A 307 -4.58 27.99 -8.08
C LEU A 307 -3.81 26.79 -7.52
N VAL A 308 -4.37 25.61 -7.75
CA VAL A 308 -3.82 24.33 -7.35
C VAL A 308 -3.16 23.70 -8.57
N GLN A 309 -1.88 23.37 -8.47
CA GLN A 309 -1.16 22.61 -9.48
C GLN A 309 -0.73 21.29 -8.86
N ALA A 310 -1.21 20.17 -9.40
CA ALA A 310 -0.88 18.85 -8.89
C ALA A 310 -0.33 17.96 -10.00
N SER A 311 0.60 17.08 -9.65
CA SER A 311 1.00 15.98 -10.51
C SER A 311 0.34 14.68 -10.02
N VAL A 312 -0.53 14.12 -10.86
CA VAL A 312 -1.11 12.79 -10.69
C VAL A 312 -0.07 11.76 -11.13
N LYS A 313 0.92 11.56 -10.28
CA LYS A 313 1.85 10.44 -10.37
C LYS A 313 1.80 9.64 -9.08
N LEU A 314 2.49 8.52 -9.05
CA LEU A 314 2.68 7.76 -7.82
C LEU A 314 4.07 8.16 -7.24
N PRO A 315 4.10 8.80 -6.05
CA PRO A 315 2.96 9.28 -5.27
C PRO A 315 2.49 10.65 -5.79
N PHE A 316 1.32 11.04 -5.32
CA PHE A 316 0.66 12.25 -5.73
C PHE A 316 1.37 13.48 -5.20
N ASP A 317 1.70 14.40 -6.10
CA ASP A 317 2.27 15.69 -5.72
C ASP A 317 1.22 16.78 -5.84
N LEU A 318 1.03 17.57 -4.80
CA LEU A 318 0.13 18.72 -4.78
C LEU A 318 0.93 19.99 -4.44
N ASN A 319 0.75 21.06 -5.22
CA ASN A 319 1.26 22.39 -4.93
C ASN A 319 0.12 23.41 -5.01
N ILE A 320 0.05 24.35 -4.07
CA ILE A 320 -1.06 25.31 -3.96
C ILE A 320 -0.48 26.72 -3.91
N THR A 321 -1.00 27.58 -4.80
CA THR A 321 -0.70 29.01 -4.83
C THR A 321 -1.98 29.81 -4.52
N VAL A 322 -1.87 30.77 -3.60
CA VAL A 322 -2.99 31.62 -3.16
C VAL A 322 -2.89 32.97 -3.85
N SER A 323 -4.02 33.51 -4.29
CA SER A 323 -4.12 34.87 -4.81
C SER A 323 -5.42 35.56 -4.38
N ASN A 324 -5.44 36.88 -4.42
CA ASN A 324 -6.67 37.64 -4.27
C ASN A 324 -7.60 37.37 -5.46
N TRP A 325 -8.92 37.35 -5.22
CA TRP A 325 -9.90 37.04 -6.26
C TRP A 325 -10.03 38.20 -7.27
N GLY A 326 -9.31 38.11 -8.40
CA GLY A 326 -9.54 38.88 -9.62
C GLY A 326 -8.46 39.84 -10.14
N GLU A 327 -7.30 39.99 -9.49
CA GLU A 327 -6.04 40.43 -10.14
C GLU A 327 -4.85 40.22 -9.18
N ARG A 328 -3.70 39.75 -9.73
CA ARG A 328 -2.39 39.61 -9.06
C ARG A 328 -1.83 41.02 -8.83
N GLU A 329 -1.17 41.37 -7.74
CA GLU A 329 -0.03 40.73 -7.08
C GLU A 329 -0.23 40.74 -5.56
N GLY A 330 0.19 39.66 -4.89
CA GLY A 330 0.21 39.56 -3.43
C GLY A 330 1.62 39.28 -2.96
N ASP A 331 2.06 40.07 -1.99
CA ASP A 331 3.42 40.21 -1.43
C ASP A 331 3.97 38.95 -0.74
N TRP A 332 4.28 37.88 -1.48
CA TRP A 332 4.75 36.62 -0.86
C TRP A 332 6.15 36.18 -1.30
N GLN A 333 6.97 37.14 -1.70
CA GLN A 333 8.41 36.99 -1.85
C GLN A 333 9.12 37.38 -0.55
N VAL A 334 9.79 36.42 0.11
CA VAL A 334 10.86 36.77 1.04
C VAL A 334 12.10 37.07 0.19
N GLN A 335 12.18 38.30 -0.31
CA GLN A 335 13.21 38.73 -1.27
C GLN A 335 13.21 37.84 -2.54
N ASP A 336 14.37 37.49 -3.07
CA ASP A 336 14.55 36.75 -4.32
C ASP A 336 14.84 35.24 -4.13
N ARG A 337 14.48 34.59 -3.01
CA ARG A 337 14.80 33.17 -2.73
C ARG A 337 13.55 32.29 -2.58
N GLN A 338 13.54 31.11 -3.20
CA GLN A 338 12.41 30.17 -3.23
C GLN A 338 12.86 28.73 -2.99
N LEU A 339 12.15 28.01 -2.12
CA LEU A 339 12.27 26.55 -1.92
C LEU A 339 10.86 26.02 -1.59
N ASN A 340 10.19 25.54 -2.63
CA ASN A 340 8.82 25.02 -2.56
C ASN A 340 8.89 23.50 -2.53
N VAL A 341 8.12 22.85 -1.65
CA VAL A 341 8.05 21.39 -1.50
C VAL A 341 6.59 20.95 -1.67
N SER A 342 6.34 19.77 -2.24
CA SER A 342 4.98 19.25 -2.43
C SER A 342 4.30 18.86 -1.12
N GLN A 343 5.08 18.53 -0.09
CA GLN A 343 4.60 18.25 1.26
C GLN A 343 5.73 18.42 2.28
N VAL A 344 5.35 18.59 3.56
CA VAL A 344 6.28 18.62 4.71
C VAL A 344 5.96 17.53 5.72
N GLU A 345 5.07 16.62 5.36
CA GLU A 345 4.74 15.45 6.17
C GLU A 345 4.68 14.22 5.28
N ALA A 346 5.08 13.07 5.83
CA ALA A 346 5.03 11.80 5.15
C ALA A 346 4.78 10.67 6.14
N ASP A 347 3.79 9.82 5.85
CA ASP A 347 3.53 8.59 6.60
C ASP A 347 4.01 7.39 5.77
N ILE A 348 4.96 6.63 6.31
CA ILE A 348 5.52 5.47 5.63
C ILE A 348 5.53 4.24 6.54
N THR A 349 5.50 3.08 5.92
CA THR A 349 5.82 1.80 6.52
C THR A 349 7.27 1.44 6.23
N ASP A 350 7.71 0.26 6.68
CA ASP A 350 9.01 -0.28 6.29
C ASP A 350 9.02 -0.86 4.86
N PHE A 351 7.87 -1.00 4.19
CA PHE A 351 7.75 -1.56 2.83
C PHE A 351 7.34 -0.53 1.76
N ASN A 352 6.66 0.57 2.10
CA ASN A 352 6.42 1.67 1.16
C ASN A 352 7.48 2.76 1.31
N GLY A 353 7.34 3.82 0.51
CA GLY A 353 8.00 5.09 0.73
C GLY A 353 7.10 6.27 0.37
N ALA A 354 7.63 7.47 0.58
CA ALA A 354 6.98 8.71 0.17
C ALA A 354 7.91 9.49 -0.77
N ARG A 355 7.38 10.08 -1.83
CA ARG A 355 8.12 11.04 -2.66
C ARG A 355 7.73 12.44 -2.24
N ILE A 356 8.74 13.30 -2.15
CA ILE A 356 8.54 14.74 -2.02
C ILE A 356 9.24 15.38 -3.20
N THR A 357 8.48 16.10 -4.02
CA THR A 357 9.05 16.93 -5.07
C THR A 357 9.23 18.35 -4.59
N PHE A 358 10.16 19.06 -5.22
CA PHE A 358 10.45 20.43 -4.85
C PHE A 358 10.95 21.24 -6.04
N SER A 359 10.78 22.55 -5.95
CA SER A 359 11.34 23.52 -6.88
C SER A 359 12.04 24.64 -6.12
N SER A 360 13.12 25.17 -6.68
CA SER A 360 13.88 26.23 -6.05
C SER A 360 14.56 27.11 -7.09
N ASN A 361 14.83 28.35 -6.74
CA ASN A 361 15.73 29.22 -7.52
C ASN A 361 17.15 29.27 -6.91
N LEU A 362 17.43 28.43 -5.92
CA LEU A 362 18.73 28.31 -5.26
C LEU A 362 19.60 27.32 -6.01
N ALA A 363 20.90 27.64 -6.14
CA ALA A 363 21.82 26.88 -6.98
C ALA A 363 22.05 25.45 -6.47
N LYS A 364 21.92 25.22 -5.16
CA LYS A 364 22.09 23.91 -4.53
C LYS A 364 20.93 23.61 -3.60
N VAL A 365 20.33 22.44 -3.73
CA VAL A 365 19.35 21.90 -2.77
C VAL A 365 19.81 20.51 -2.36
N HIS A 366 19.74 20.19 -1.07
CA HIS A 366 20.19 18.90 -0.54
C HIS A 366 19.57 18.57 0.82
N VAL A 367 19.52 17.29 1.17
CA VAL A 367 19.11 16.81 2.49
C VAL A 367 20.30 16.87 3.46
N LEU A 368 20.07 17.32 4.69
CA LEU A 368 21.13 17.40 5.70
C LEU A 368 21.57 16.01 6.21
N PRO A 369 22.83 15.87 6.67
CA PRO A 369 23.36 14.59 7.15
C PRO A 369 22.68 14.04 8.41
N ASP A 370 22.05 14.89 9.21
CA ASP A 370 21.37 14.51 10.44
C ASP A 370 19.85 14.63 10.32
N VAL A 371 19.16 13.67 10.93
CA VAL A 371 17.70 13.64 11.10
C VAL A 371 17.37 13.69 12.58
N TYR A 372 16.36 14.47 12.97
CA TYR A 372 15.95 14.58 14.38
C TYR A 372 14.88 13.54 14.74
N VAL A 373 14.93 13.03 15.96
CA VAL A 373 14.02 12.01 16.48
C VAL A 373 12.93 12.68 17.32
N GLY A 374 11.66 12.34 17.03
CA GLY A 374 10.48 12.89 17.71
C GLY A 374 10.00 14.22 17.14
N THR A 375 8.92 14.76 17.72
CA THR A 375 8.24 15.98 17.27
C THR A 375 8.91 17.29 17.75
N SER A 376 9.88 17.20 18.67
CA SER A 376 10.60 18.36 19.22
C SER A 376 11.96 17.94 19.80
N GLY A 377 12.83 18.91 20.08
CA GLY A 377 14.14 18.67 20.71
C GLY A 377 15.30 18.53 19.71
N THR A 378 16.47 18.14 20.21
CA THR A 378 17.74 18.13 19.44
C THR A 378 18.35 16.75 19.27
N THR A 379 17.74 15.69 19.81
CA THR A 379 18.20 14.30 19.62
C THR A 379 18.18 13.97 18.13
N SER A 380 19.34 13.59 17.59
CA SER A 380 19.50 13.29 16.16
C SER A 380 20.16 11.93 15.93
N ARG A 381 20.05 11.47 14.68
CA ARG A 381 20.73 10.30 14.10
C ARG A 381 21.27 10.70 12.73
N LEU A 382 22.17 9.90 12.17
CA LEU A 382 22.54 10.05 10.77
C LEU A 382 21.32 9.77 9.88
N THR A 383 21.03 10.68 8.96
CA THR A 383 20.00 10.52 7.95
C THR A 383 20.23 9.24 7.16
N ASP A 384 21.47 8.95 6.75
CA ASP A 384 21.83 7.74 5.99
C ASP A 384 21.75 6.42 6.80
N GLU A 385 21.62 6.46 8.12
CA GLU A 385 21.33 5.26 8.95
C GLU A 385 19.82 5.09 9.21
N THR A 386 19.01 6.06 8.77
CA THR A 386 17.57 6.11 9.05
C THR A 386 16.77 5.99 7.76
N PHE A 387 17.11 6.81 6.77
CA PHE A 387 16.50 6.86 5.45
C PHE A 387 17.54 6.57 4.36
N ASN A 388 17.11 5.87 3.33
CA ASN A 388 18.01 5.32 2.33
C ASN A 388 18.59 6.43 1.44
N ASP A 389 19.91 6.59 1.44
CA ASP A 389 20.72 7.34 0.46
C ASP A 389 20.19 8.75 0.08
N LEU A 390 19.71 9.53 1.05
CA LEU A 390 19.19 10.89 0.81
C LEU A 390 20.27 11.99 0.78
N PRO A 391 21.25 12.04 1.72
CA PRO A 391 22.30 13.06 1.70
C PRO A 391 23.27 12.86 0.53
N LEU A 392 23.67 13.97 -0.09
CA LEU A 392 24.66 13.98 -1.18
C LEU A 392 26.05 13.59 -0.67
N LYS A 393 26.79 12.83 -1.49
CA LYS A 393 28.18 12.40 -1.26
C LYS A 393 29.12 12.94 -2.34
N ASP A 394 30.42 12.78 -2.12
CA ASP A 394 31.44 13.09 -3.13
C ASP A 394 31.18 12.27 -4.41
N GLY A 395 31.04 12.97 -5.54
CA GLY A 395 30.71 12.37 -6.84
C GLY A 395 29.22 12.39 -7.21
N ASP A 396 28.33 12.83 -6.31
CA ASP A 396 26.89 12.95 -6.58
C ASP A 396 26.52 14.28 -7.29
N ILE A 397 27.51 15.04 -7.78
CA ILE A 397 27.33 16.35 -8.40
C ILE A 397 27.98 16.35 -9.77
N THR A 398 27.20 16.64 -10.81
CA THR A 398 27.69 16.77 -12.19
C THR A 398 27.31 18.13 -12.76
N ASP A 399 28.30 18.89 -13.23
CA ASP A 399 28.09 20.18 -13.90
C ASP A 399 28.18 19.99 -15.43
N TYR A 400 27.06 20.22 -16.11
CA TYR A 400 26.95 20.09 -17.58
C TYR A 400 27.17 21.43 -18.30
N GLY A 401 27.62 22.47 -17.59
CA GLY A 401 27.84 23.81 -18.11
C GLY A 401 26.58 24.68 -18.00
N THR A 402 25.50 24.31 -18.69
CA THR A 402 24.21 25.05 -18.70
C THR A 402 23.33 24.76 -17.48
N TYR A 403 23.41 23.55 -16.94
CA TYR A 403 22.72 23.13 -15.72
C TYR A 403 23.64 22.28 -14.83
N VAL A 404 23.29 22.17 -13.55
CA VAL A 404 23.97 21.30 -12.57
C VAL A 404 22.97 20.26 -12.06
N GLU A 405 23.41 19.00 -11.99
CA GLU A 405 22.63 17.90 -11.43
C GLU A 405 23.26 17.45 -10.10
N TYR A 406 22.44 17.37 -9.06
CA TYR A 406 22.76 16.80 -7.75
C TYR A 406 21.94 15.52 -7.60
N LYS A 407 22.56 14.35 -7.44
CA LYS A 407 21.84 13.07 -7.58
C LYS A 407 22.42 11.93 -6.75
N THR A 408 21.55 11.29 -5.98
CA THR A 408 21.78 10.01 -5.31
C THR A 408 20.83 8.94 -5.91
N SER A 409 20.76 7.75 -5.31
CA SER A 409 19.73 6.76 -5.69
C SER A 409 18.31 7.13 -5.24
N ARG A 410 18.17 8.07 -4.29
CA ARG A 410 16.88 8.47 -3.69
C ARG A 410 16.61 9.97 -3.73
N PHE A 411 17.54 10.78 -4.22
CA PHE A 411 17.42 12.23 -4.31
C PHE A 411 17.89 12.71 -5.68
N SER A 412 17.21 13.70 -6.26
CA SER A 412 17.73 14.44 -7.40
C SER A 412 17.31 15.91 -7.35
N TYR A 413 18.19 16.80 -7.78
CA TYR A 413 17.89 18.21 -8.05
C TYR A 413 18.66 18.66 -9.29
N THR A 414 17.95 19.19 -10.28
CA THR A 414 18.53 19.77 -11.50
C THR A 414 18.30 21.27 -11.50
N TYR A 415 19.37 22.05 -11.56
CA TYR A 415 19.35 23.52 -11.54
C TYR A 415 19.83 24.10 -12.86
N ASP A 416 18.97 24.86 -13.55
CA ASP A 416 19.30 25.61 -14.75
C ASP A 416 19.94 26.95 -14.38
N LYS A 417 21.18 27.17 -14.84
CA LYS A 417 21.95 28.37 -14.49
C LYS A 417 21.47 29.63 -15.22
N GLY A 418 20.86 29.47 -16.40
CA GLY A 418 20.37 30.57 -17.23
C GLY A 418 19.02 31.09 -16.75
N LEU A 419 18.09 30.17 -16.46
CA LEU A 419 16.77 30.48 -15.93
C LEU A 419 16.78 30.78 -14.43
N LYS A 420 17.83 30.35 -13.71
CA LYS A 420 17.94 30.41 -12.25
C LYS A 420 16.78 29.70 -11.55
N THR A 421 16.42 28.54 -12.08
CA THR A 421 15.33 27.71 -11.58
C THR A 421 15.76 26.26 -11.59
N GLY A 422 15.30 25.48 -10.62
CA GLY A 422 15.57 24.06 -10.54
C GLY A 422 14.40 23.28 -9.98
N HIS A 423 14.39 22.00 -10.30
CA HIS A 423 13.38 21.03 -9.88
C HIS A 423 14.06 19.76 -9.36
N GLY A 424 13.46 19.15 -8.35
CA GLY A 424 14.00 17.95 -7.74
C GLY A 424 12.94 17.09 -7.07
N TYR A 425 13.39 15.95 -6.60
CA TYR A 425 12.60 15.02 -5.82
C TYR A 425 13.47 14.31 -4.78
N MET A 426 12.81 13.74 -3.78
CA MET A 426 13.41 12.74 -2.90
C MET A 426 12.41 11.64 -2.55
N ASP A 427 12.88 10.39 -2.58
CA ASP A 427 12.16 9.19 -2.15
C ASP A 427 12.59 8.84 -0.73
N ILE A 428 11.72 9.13 0.23
CA ILE A 428 11.90 8.78 1.63
C ILE A 428 11.53 7.30 1.79
N LEU A 429 12.55 6.50 2.09
CA LEU A 429 12.45 5.07 2.35
C LEU A 429 13.23 4.75 3.62
N LEU A 430 12.65 3.98 4.54
CA LEU A 430 13.38 3.49 5.71
C LEU A 430 14.57 2.62 5.30
N ASP A 431 15.72 2.79 5.98
CA ASP A 431 16.96 2.04 5.74
C ASP A 431 17.38 1.23 6.97
N GLU A 432 18.53 1.50 7.60
CA GLU A 432 19.08 0.67 8.68
C GLU A 432 18.26 0.72 9.99
N TYR A 433 17.35 1.70 10.13
CA TYR A 433 16.40 1.77 11.23
C TYR A 433 15.35 0.64 11.17
N ASN A 434 15.62 -0.47 11.85
CA ASN A 434 14.82 -1.70 11.80
C ASN A 434 14.26 -2.06 13.18
N ASP A 435 13.50 -1.13 13.78
CA ASP A 435 12.89 -1.30 15.10
C ASP A 435 11.35 -1.36 14.96
N PRO A 436 10.71 -2.52 15.21
CA PRO A 436 9.26 -2.63 15.13
C PRO A 436 8.56 -1.67 16.08
N GLY A 437 7.66 -0.86 15.54
CA GLY A 437 6.98 0.19 16.29
C GLY A 437 6.63 1.37 15.40
N GLU A 438 6.18 2.44 16.05
CA GLU A 438 5.93 3.72 15.42
C GLU A 438 6.98 4.73 15.88
N GLN A 439 7.55 5.48 14.95
CA GLN A 439 8.55 6.50 15.26
C GLN A 439 8.36 7.71 14.34
N THR A 440 8.52 8.91 14.90
CA THR A 440 8.52 10.17 14.14
C THR A 440 9.94 10.71 13.99
N PHE A 441 10.26 11.18 12.80
CA PHE A 441 11.52 11.83 12.45
C PHE A 441 11.27 13.20 11.83
N ARG A 442 12.23 14.12 11.94
CA ARG A 442 12.19 15.43 11.28
C ARG A 442 13.44 15.59 10.42
N LEU A 443 13.23 15.54 9.10
CA LEU A 443 14.25 15.59 8.06
C LEU A 443 14.38 17.01 7.50
N ILE A 444 15.59 17.51 7.28
CA ILE A 444 15.80 18.89 6.84
C ILE A 444 16.26 18.91 5.37
N LEU A 445 15.47 19.57 4.52
CA LEU A 445 15.84 19.95 3.16
C LEU A 445 16.42 21.36 3.17
N SER A 446 17.62 21.55 2.63
CA SER A 446 18.35 22.82 2.65
C SER A 446 18.68 23.30 1.24
N GLY A 447 18.19 24.49 0.89
CA GLY A 447 18.60 25.25 -0.28
C GLY A 447 19.69 26.26 0.07
N GLU A 448 20.69 26.40 -0.80
CA GLU A 448 21.84 27.29 -0.64
C GLU A 448 22.05 28.10 -1.93
N ASP A 449 22.22 29.42 -1.78
CA ASP A 449 22.67 30.26 -2.89
C ASP A 449 24.19 30.20 -3.09
N LEU A 450 24.68 30.81 -4.18
CA LEU A 450 26.12 30.86 -4.51
C LEU A 450 26.97 31.66 -3.51
N TYR A 451 26.35 32.39 -2.58
CA TYR A 451 26.98 33.30 -1.62
C TYR A 451 26.82 32.86 -0.15
N GLY A 452 26.27 31.66 0.09
CA GLY A 452 26.15 31.06 1.42
C GLY A 452 24.84 31.36 2.17
N GLY A 453 23.89 32.05 1.56
CA GLY A 453 22.54 32.22 2.09
C GLY A 453 21.76 30.91 2.04
N LYS A 454 21.02 30.58 3.11
CA LYS A 454 20.30 29.32 3.25
C LYS A 454 18.80 29.52 3.42
N LEU A 455 18.02 28.60 2.86
CA LEU A 455 16.58 28.45 3.10
C LEU A 455 16.31 26.97 3.40
N GLN A 456 15.63 26.67 4.50
CA GLN A 456 15.41 25.29 4.95
C GLN A 456 13.93 24.97 5.09
N ARG A 457 13.60 23.69 4.87
CA ARG A 457 12.29 23.10 5.12
C ARG A 457 12.47 21.88 6.00
N GLU A 458 11.72 21.82 7.09
CA GLU A 458 11.63 20.64 7.95
C GLU A 458 10.48 19.76 7.45
N ILE A 459 10.73 18.45 7.41
CA ILE A 459 9.82 17.44 6.88
C ILE A 459 9.61 16.37 7.94
N THR A 460 8.40 16.28 8.47
CA THR A 460 8.00 15.30 9.47
C THR A 460 7.72 13.96 8.80
N VAL A 461 8.46 12.92 9.16
CA VAL A 461 8.26 11.56 8.65
C VAL A 461 7.80 10.66 9.78
N ARG A 462 6.57 10.14 9.70
CA ARG A 462 6.05 9.15 10.64
C ARG A 462 6.22 7.77 10.02
N THR A 463 6.80 6.86 10.79
CA THR A 463 7.19 5.54 10.33
C THR A 463 6.45 4.48 11.14
N LYS A 464 6.00 3.42 10.47
CA LYS A 464 5.31 2.28 11.10
C LYS A 464 5.88 0.97 10.61
N GLN A 465 6.58 0.26 11.47
CA GLN A 465 7.16 -1.05 11.17
C GLN A 465 6.43 -2.14 11.98
N GLN A 466 5.77 -3.09 11.30
CA GLN A 466 5.05 -4.20 11.96
C GLN A 466 5.79 -5.55 11.94
N GLY A 467 6.83 -5.67 11.10
CA GLY A 467 7.62 -6.88 10.92
C GLY A 467 9.11 -6.63 11.12
N ARG A 468 9.94 -7.65 10.87
CA ARG A 468 11.40 -7.51 10.78
C ARG A 468 11.85 -7.46 9.32
N ARG A 469 12.88 -6.67 9.05
CA ARG A 469 13.64 -6.74 7.79
C ARG A 469 14.90 -7.58 7.98
N PHE A 470 15.21 -8.45 7.03
CA PHE A 470 16.40 -9.30 7.08
C PHE A 470 17.65 -8.52 6.70
N GLY A 471 18.75 -8.79 7.42
CA GLY A 471 20.01 -8.04 7.36
C GLY A 471 20.78 -8.17 6.03
N HIS A 472 20.56 -9.26 5.29
CA HIS A 472 21.25 -9.54 4.03
C HIS A 472 20.30 -10.19 3.01
N MET A 473 20.19 -9.61 1.80
CA MET A 473 19.56 -10.30 0.68
C MET A 473 20.34 -11.56 0.29
N THR A 474 21.68 -11.51 0.25
CA THR A 474 22.49 -12.72 0.03
C THR A 474 22.65 -13.52 1.31
N TRP A 475 22.50 -14.84 1.21
CA TRP A 475 22.83 -15.87 2.21
C TRP A 475 21.84 -16.15 3.33
N GLU A 476 20.97 -15.23 3.77
CA GLU A 476 19.97 -15.57 4.79
C GLU A 476 18.61 -15.90 4.15
N TYR A 477 17.99 -14.92 3.47
CA TYR A 477 16.71 -15.08 2.79
C TYR A 477 16.62 -14.18 1.55
N PRO A 478 17.30 -14.53 0.43
CA PRO A 478 17.15 -13.81 -0.84
C PRO A 478 15.72 -13.93 -1.36
N TYR A 479 15.25 -12.96 -2.13
CA TYR A 479 14.12 -13.23 -3.02
C TYR A 479 14.59 -14.17 -4.13
N VAL A 480 13.90 -15.29 -4.33
CA VAL A 480 14.24 -16.32 -5.33
C VAL A 480 13.23 -16.37 -6.47
N GLY A 481 12.07 -15.74 -6.32
CA GLY A 481 11.13 -15.60 -7.42
C GLY A 481 9.99 -14.63 -7.19
N VAL A 482 9.23 -14.45 -8.27
CA VAL A 482 8.09 -13.53 -8.40
C VAL A 482 6.95 -14.26 -9.09
N PHE A 483 5.72 -14.03 -8.64
CA PHE A 483 4.51 -14.56 -9.26
C PHE A 483 3.44 -13.50 -9.47
N SER A 484 2.80 -13.58 -10.64
CA SER A 484 1.57 -12.86 -10.98
C SER A 484 0.60 -13.81 -11.67
N ARG A 485 -0.71 -13.64 -11.45
CA ARG A 485 -1.75 -14.35 -12.21
C ARG A 485 -1.83 -13.88 -13.65
N ASP A 486 -2.67 -14.55 -14.45
CA ASP A 486 -2.83 -14.25 -15.88
C ASP A 486 -3.25 -12.79 -16.14
N ASN A 487 -4.08 -12.20 -15.28
CA ASN A 487 -4.57 -10.82 -15.43
C ASN A 487 -3.80 -9.80 -14.58
N GLU A 488 -2.80 -10.21 -13.80
CA GLU A 488 -2.08 -9.34 -12.87
C GLU A 488 -0.83 -8.73 -13.53
N THR A 489 -0.66 -7.43 -13.37
CA THR A 489 0.46 -6.61 -13.85
C THR A 489 1.05 -5.68 -12.78
N GLY A 490 0.34 -5.53 -11.66
CA GLY A 490 0.69 -4.66 -10.54
C GLY A 490 1.96 -5.06 -9.81
N GLU A 491 2.29 -4.27 -8.79
CA GLU A 491 3.61 -4.36 -8.14
C GLU A 491 3.83 -5.64 -7.34
N ARG A 492 5.05 -6.15 -7.43
CA ARG A 492 5.67 -7.11 -6.51
C ARG A 492 6.93 -6.45 -5.95
N ILE A 493 7.13 -6.48 -4.64
CA ILE A 493 8.18 -5.72 -3.97
C ILE A 493 9.36 -6.64 -3.67
N ILE A 494 10.53 -6.28 -4.22
CA ILE A 494 11.79 -6.92 -3.86
C ILE A 494 12.52 -6.00 -2.90
N THR A 495 12.79 -6.50 -1.70
CA THR A 495 13.45 -5.73 -0.66
C THR A 495 14.39 -6.59 0.17
N GLY A 496 15.50 -6.00 0.62
CA GLY A 496 16.23 -6.55 1.75
C GLY A 496 17.31 -5.61 2.23
N GLN A 497 17.74 -5.81 3.46
CA GLN A 497 18.73 -4.93 4.04
C GLN A 497 20.09 -5.26 3.43
N LYS A 498 20.78 -4.21 3.01
CA LYS A 498 22.21 -4.26 2.69
C LYS A 498 22.77 -2.91 3.11
N GLY A 499 23.44 -2.89 4.26
CA GLY A 499 23.96 -1.63 4.81
C GLY A 499 25.26 -1.20 4.15
N ARG A 500 26.09 -0.60 4.98
CA ARG A 500 27.43 -0.15 4.62
C ARG A 500 28.39 -1.30 4.33
N ILE A 501 29.47 -0.98 3.62
CA ILE A 501 30.53 -1.93 3.31
C ILE A 501 31.51 -2.02 4.47
N GLY A 502 31.67 -3.23 5.03
CA GLY A 502 32.56 -3.48 6.17
C GLY A 502 32.22 -2.56 7.34
N SER A 503 33.25 -1.97 7.96
CA SER A 503 33.10 -0.94 9.00
C SER A 503 33.16 0.50 8.47
N THR A 504 32.99 0.71 7.16
CA THR A 504 33.08 2.04 6.54
C THR A 504 31.75 2.79 6.63
N SER A 505 31.78 4.11 6.46
CA SER A 505 30.57 4.93 6.27
C SER A 505 30.00 4.83 4.84
N ARG A 506 30.57 4.03 3.95
CA ARG A 506 30.16 3.95 2.54
C ARG A 506 29.01 2.96 2.36
N LEU A 507 27.91 3.40 1.77
CA LEU A 507 26.79 2.52 1.38
C LEU A 507 27.23 1.54 0.28
N ALA A 508 26.79 0.30 0.38
CA ALA A 508 27.02 -0.71 -0.66
C ALA A 508 26.23 -0.38 -1.92
N LYS A 509 26.87 -0.45 -3.10
CA LYS A 509 26.15 -0.32 -4.37
C LYS A 509 25.48 -1.62 -4.77
N TRP A 510 24.39 -1.52 -5.51
CA TRP A 510 23.70 -2.66 -6.12
C TRP A 510 23.11 -2.30 -7.47
N GLU A 511 22.95 -3.31 -8.31
CA GLU A 511 22.40 -3.23 -9.66
C GLU A 511 21.43 -4.40 -9.86
N ALA A 512 20.37 -4.19 -10.63
CA ALA A 512 19.47 -5.24 -11.06
C ALA A 512 19.04 -5.05 -12.51
N TRP A 513 18.93 -6.15 -13.24
CA TRP A 513 18.47 -6.12 -14.63
C TRP A 513 17.66 -7.36 -15.00
N VAL A 514 16.77 -7.20 -15.96
CA VAL A 514 16.03 -8.30 -16.57
C VAL A 514 17.00 -9.05 -17.49
N GLU A 515 17.32 -10.30 -17.15
CA GLU A 515 18.25 -11.14 -17.93
C GLU A 515 17.52 -11.90 -19.06
N ASP A 516 16.24 -12.21 -18.85
CA ASP A 516 15.36 -12.86 -19.82
C ASP A 516 13.94 -12.28 -19.67
N GLY A 517 13.29 -11.92 -20.77
CA GLY A 517 11.95 -11.31 -20.79
C GLY A 517 11.93 -9.77 -20.69
N GLU A 518 12.93 -9.07 -21.24
CA GLU A 518 12.99 -7.59 -21.25
C GLU A 518 11.77 -6.93 -21.90
N ASP A 519 11.13 -7.58 -22.87
CA ASP A 519 9.89 -7.15 -23.52
C ASP A 519 8.63 -7.39 -22.67
N GLN A 520 8.74 -8.17 -21.59
CA GLN A 520 7.60 -8.64 -20.79
C GLN A 520 7.57 -8.07 -19.37
N VAL A 521 8.73 -7.94 -18.73
CA VAL A 521 8.86 -7.53 -17.33
C VAL A 521 9.33 -6.08 -17.23
N ILE A 522 8.89 -5.38 -16.19
CA ILE A 522 9.34 -4.04 -15.85
C ILE A 522 9.83 -4.00 -14.41
N ILE A 523 10.97 -3.34 -14.18
CA ILE A 523 11.56 -3.12 -12.86
C ILE A 523 11.79 -1.63 -12.62
N SER A 524 11.63 -1.18 -11.37
CA SER A 524 11.74 0.26 -11.01
C SER A 524 12.26 0.45 -9.60
N THR A 525 13.11 1.46 -9.38
CA THR A 525 13.52 1.86 -8.02
C THR A 525 12.44 2.65 -7.30
N THR A 526 11.41 3.13 -8.00
CA THR A 526 10.34 3.93 -7.40
C THR A 526 9.70 3.16 -6.23
N PRO A 527 9.55 3.77 -5.04
CA PRO A 527 8.92 3.10 -3.90
C PRO A 527 7.50 2.62 -4.22
N SER A 528 7.01 1.61 -3.51
CA SER A 528 5.57 1.40 -3.40
C SER A 528 4.96 2.59 -2.70
N PHE A 529 3.76 2.99 -3.12
CA PHE A 529 2.98 4.05 -2.50
C PHE A 529 1.68 3.54 -1.90
N ASP A 530 1.57 2.23 -1.74
CA ASP A 530 0.50 1.67 -0.91
C ASP A 530 0.74 2.08 0.54
N PRO A 531 -0.13 2.91 1.17
CA PRO A 531 0.05 3.33 2.56
C PRO A 531 -0.04 2.17 3.55
N LYS A 532 -0.55 1.00 3.12
CA LYS A 532 -0.79 -0.17 3.98
C LYS A 532 0.16 -1.34 3.73
N VAL A 533 1.03 -1.27 2.72
CA VAL A 533 2.01 -2.35 2.49
C VAL A 533 2.99 -2.45 3.67
N GLY A 534 3.40 -3.66 4.04
CA GLY A 534 4.14 -3.90 5.29
C GLY A 534 3.24 -4.01 6.52
N THR A 535 1.91 -3.93 6.36
CA THR A 535 0.93 -4.28 7.40
C THR A 535 0.27 -5.63 7.15
N ASP A 536 -0.46 -6.18 8.13
CA ASP A 536 -1.21 -7.44 7.94
C ASP A 536 -2.35 -7.34 6.90
N SER A 537 -2.69 -6.13 6.44
CA SER A 537 -3.77 -5.87 5.47
C SER A 537 -3.34 -4.84 4.41
N PRO A 538 -2.38 -5.20 3.53
CA PRO A 538 -1.96 -4.35 2.43
C PRO A 538 -3.11 -4.09 1.44
N GLY A 539 -3.00 -3.01 0.67
CA GLY A 539 -3.86 -2.76 -0.47
C GLY A 539 -3.61 -3.73 -1.62
N ASP A 540 -4.52 -3.71 -2.58
CA ASP A 540 -4.43 -4.49 -3.81
C ASP A 540 -3.23 -4.03 -4.66
N PRO A 541 -2.24 -4.91 -4.94
CA PRO A 541 -1.06 -4.54 -5.74
C PRO A 541 -1.42 -4.04 -7.15
N GLU A 542 -2.56 -4.43 -7.71
CA GLU A 542 -2.96 -4.05 -9.07
C GLU A 542 -3.31 -2.55 -9.18
N LYS A 543 -3.59 -1.88 -8.06
CA LYS A 543 -3.79 -0.43 -8.00
C LYS A 543 -2.50 0.39 -8.01
N TYR A 544 -1.35 -0.27 -7.97
CA TYR A 544 -0.03 0.35 -7.88
C TYR A 544 0.87 -0.19 -9.01
N PRO A 545 0.70 0.30 -10.25
CA PRO A 545 1.51 -0.14 -11.38
C PRO A 545 2.99 0.19 -11.17
N VAL A 546 3.84 -0.62 -11.80
CA VAL A 546 5.29 -0.42 -11.78
C VAL A 546 5.70 0.44 -12.96
N VAL A 547 6.16 1.64 -12.66
CA VAL A 547 6.53 2.66 -13.63
C VAL A 547 8.01 2.99 -13.45
N PRO A 548 8.83 3.10 -14.52
CA PRO A 548 10.24 3.46 -14.39
C PRO A 548 10.42 4.81 -13.71
N ASN A 549 11.45 4.94 -12.90
CA ASN A 549 11.75 6.22 -12.26
C ASN A 549 12.35 7.21 -13.26
N SER A 550 11.52 8.10 -13.81
CA SER A 550 11.94 9.10 -14.80
C SER A 550 13.03 10.03 -14.28
N TYR A 551 13.01 10.39 -13.00
CA TYR A 551 14.05 11.22 -12.38
C TYR A 551 15.42 10.54 -12.29
N GLN A 552 15.46 9.21 -12.38
CA GLN A 552 16.69 8.40 -12.42
C GLN A 552 17.06 7.97 -13.84
N ASN A 553 16.30 8.42 -14.86
CA ASN A 553 16.46 8.01 -16.26
C ASN A 553 16.34 6.49 -16.45
N GLU A 554 15.45 5.83 -15.71
CA GLU A 554 15.22 4.39 -15.85
C GLU A 554 14.41 4.05 -17.09
N GLY A 555 14.83 3.00 -17.81
CA GLY A 555 14.10 2.43 -18.96
C GLY A 555 13.21 1.24 -18.60
N GLY A 556 13.20 0.81 -17.33
CA GLY A 556 12.36 -0.29 -16.85
C GLY A 556 12.99 -1.69 -16.94
N THR A 557 14.23 -1.84 -17.39
CA THR A 557 14.93 -3.13 -17.51
C THR A 557 16.27 -3.19 -16.79
N TYR A 558 16.83 -2.04 -16.41
CA TYR A 558 18.08 -1.90 -15.66
C TYR A 558 17.93 -0.81 -14.62
N ILE A 559 18.32 -1.12 -13.38
CA ILE A 559 18.25 -0.20 -12.24
C ILE A 559 19.48 -0.35 -11.35
N LYS A 560 19.77 0.71 -10.59
CA LYS A 560 20.89 0.75 -9.64
C LYS A 560 20.53 1.53 -8.39
N GLY A 561 21.19 1.21 -7.28
CA GLY A 561 20.98 1.91 -6.01
C GLY A 561 22.16 1.76 -5.04
N ARG A 562 22.01 2.36 -3.86
CA ARG A 562 22.98 2.26 -2.75
C ARG A 562 22.27 1.95 -1.43
N GLY A 563 22.92 1.21 -0.55
CA GLY A 563 22.34 0.78 0.73
C GLY A 563 21.27 -0.29 0.53
N ARG A 564 20.10 -0.11 1.15
CA ARG A 564 18.95 -1.01 1.00
C ARG A 564 18.69 -1.35 -0.47
N ILE A 565 18.63 -2.64 -0.76
CA ILE A 565 18.13 -3.10 -2.05
C ILE A 565 16.61 -3.03 -1.98
N TYR A 566 16.02 -2.21 -2.84
CA TYR A 566 14.59 -2.03 -2.93
C TYR A 566 14.22 -1.67 -4.36
N PHE A 567 13.38 -2.50 -4.97
CA PHE A 567 12.78 -2.23 -6.27
C PHE A 567 11.45 -2.98 -6.42
N ARG A 568 10.62 -2.51 -7.34
CA ARG A 568 9.36 -3.15 -7.70
C ARG A 568 9.51 -3.89 -9.02
N VAL A 569 8.79 -5.00 -9.15
CA VAL A 569 8.69 -5.84 -10.35
C VAL A 569 7.23 -5.87 -10.77
N GLY A 570 6.96 -5.66 -12.04
CA GLY A 570 5.63 -5.79 -12.64
C GLY A 570 5.71 -6.44 -14.02
N TRP A 571 4.56 -6.81 -14.57
CA TRP A 571 4.44 -7.24 -15.96
C TRP A 571 3.94 -6.09 -16.81
N LYS A 572 4.52 -5.91 -18.01
CA LYS A 572 4.11 -4.87 -18.95
C LYS A 572 2.70 -5.10 -19.51
N THR A 573 2.24 -6.35 -19.51
CA THR A 573 0.92 -6.76 -19.98
C THR A 573 0.39 -7.95 -19.18
N ALA A 574 -0.93 -8.12 -19.17
CA ALA A 574 -1.54 -9.39 -18.79
C ALA A 574 -1.01 -10.53 -19.68
N ASN A 575 -1.12 -11.78 -19.22
CA ASN A 575 -0.64 -12.95 -19.93
C ASN A 575 -1.37 -13.12 -21.28
N THR A 576 -0.65 -12.87 -22.37
CA THR A 576 -1.15 -12.95 -23.75
C THR A 576 -0.93 -14.32 -24.39
N SER A 577 -0.40 -15.30 -23.66
CA SER A 577 -0.11 -16.63 -24.19
C SER A 577 -1.38 -17.36 -24.65
N ASP A 578 -1.18 -18.44 -25.40
CA ASP A 578 -2.27 -19.35 -25.79
C ASP A 578 -2.99 -19.92 -24.56
N ALA A 579 -4.21 -20.43 -24.77
CA ALA A 579 -4.91 -21.19 -23.74
C ALA A 579 -4.08 -22.39 -23.26
N SER A 580 -4.09 -22.64 -21.95
CA SER A 580 -3.40 -23.80 -21.35
C SER A 580 -4.13 -25.12 -21.55
N GLY A 581 -5.42 -25.05 -21.93
CA GLY A 581 -6.36 -26.17 -21.90
C GLY A 581 -7.04 -26.37 -20.54
N GLN A 582 -6.75 -25.52 -19.55
CA GLN A 582 -7.36 -25.55 -18.22
C GLN A 582 -8.36 -24.39 -18.06
N GLY A 583 -9.63 -24.63 -18.37
CA GLY A 583 -10.67 -23.60 -18.27
C GLY A 583 -10.33 -22.36 -19.11
N SER A 584 -10.37 -21.19 -18.49
CA SER A 584 -10.02 -19.91 -19.11
C SER A 584 -8.54 -19.51 -18.95
N LEU A 585 -7.72 -20.35 -18.33
CA LEU A 585 -6.33 -20.02 -18.02
C LEU A 585 -5.42 -20.06 -19.25
N LYS A 586 -4.35 -19.28 -19.21
CA LYS A 586 -3.32 -19.20 -20.25
C LYS A 586 -2.11 -20.06 -19.90
N LYS A 587 -1.32 -20.41 -20.93
CA LYS A 587 -0.02 -21.03 -20.73
C LYS A 587 0.87 -20.07 -19.93
N PRO A 588 1.56 -20.53 -18.87
CA PRO A 588 2.45 -19.66 -18.12
C PRO A 588 3.61 -19.17 -18.97
N ARG A 589 4.10 -17.98 -18.67
CA ARG A 589 5.33 -17.42 -19.24
C ARG A 589 6.32 -17.04 -18.14
N TYR A 590 7.59 -17.05 -18.48
CA TYR A 590 8.69 -16.97 -17.54
C TYR A 590 9.69 -15.89 -17.96
N ALA A 591 10.33 -15.30 -16.97
CA ALA A 591 11.38 -14.30 -17.12
C ALA A 591 12.37 -14.45 -15.96
N THR A 592 13.54 -13.80 -16.04
CA THR A 592 14.51 -13.80 -14.94
C THR A 592 15.10 -12.43 -14.72
N ILE A 593 15.31 -12.07 -13.45
CA ILE A 593 15.99 -10.85 -13.03
C ILE A 593 17.28 -11.25 -12.32
N PHE A 594 18.39 -10.62 -12.64
CA PHE A 594 19.63 -10.78 -11.91
C PHE A 594 19.86 -9.56 -11.01
N VAL A 595 20.24 -9.80 -9.76
CA VAL A 595 20.58 -8.75 -8.79
C VAL A 595 22.02 -8.96 -8.36
N LYS A 596 22.82 -7.90 -8.44
CA LYS A 596 24.23 -7.90 -8.05
C LYS A 596 24.47 -6.80 -7.03
N HIS A 597 25.33 -7.03 -6.05
CA HIS A 597 25.69 -5.99 -5.10
C HIS A 597 27.13 -6.11 -4.61
N GLU A 598 27.70 -4.99 -4.19
CA GLU A 598 29.02 -4.94 -3.58
C GLU A 598 29.01 -5.68 -2.22
N TYR A 599 30.10 -6.38 -1.93
CA TYR A 599 30.34 -7.03 -0.66
C TYR A 599 31.79 -6.81 -0.22
N GLY A 600 32.00 -6.42 1.03
CA GLY A 600 33.34 -6.27 1.59
C GLY A 600 34.20 -5.21 0.88
N ASN A 601 35.47 -5.12 1.29
CA ASN A 601 36.45 -4.16 0.74
C ASN A 601 37.32 -4.75 -0.37
N ASP A 602 37.15 -6.04 -0.71
CA ASP A 602 37.96 -6.80 -1.66
C ASP A 602 37.47 -6.72 -3.11
N GLY A 603 36.38 -5.97 -3.35
CA GLY A 603 35.80 -5.81 -4.68
C GLY A 603 34.99 -7.02 -5.16
N TRP A 604 34.64 -7.95 -4.26
CA TRP A 604 33.76 -9.06 -4.59
C TRP A 604 32.30 -8.59 -4.66
N GLU A 605 31.59 -9.04 -5.70
CA GLU A 605 30.22 -8.61 -5.98
C GLU A 605 29.33 -9.84 -6.20
N PRO A 606 28.80 -10.46 -5.12
CA PRO A 606 27.87 -11.56 -5.26
C PRO A 606 26.59 -11.12 -5.98
N GLY A 607 25.92 -12.09 -6.60
CA GLY A 607 24.63 -11.86 -7.24
C GLY A 607 23.74 -13.09 -7.21
N ASP A 608 22.44 -12.82 -7.29
CA ASP A 608 21.37 -13.81 -7.23
C ASP A 608 20.39 -13.61 -8.38
N ARG A 609 19.78 -14.72 -8.82
CA ARG A 609 18.76 -14.72 -9.86
C ARG A 609 17.38 -14.95 -9.25
N ILE A 610 16.43 -14.13 -9.66
CA ILE A 610 15.02 -14.17 -9.31
C ILE A 610 14.25 -14.74 -10.50
N TYR A 611 13.51 -15.82 -10.30
CA TYR A 611 12.68 -16.45 -11.33
C TYR A 611 11.27 -15.86 -11.32
N VAL A 612 10.84 -15.30 -12.44
CA VAL A 612 9.58 -14.59 -12.57
C VAL A 612 8.61 -15.45 -13.37
N ARG A 613 7.39 -15.65 -12.87
CA ARG A 613 6.32 -16.41 -13.53
C ARG A 613 5.06 -15.56 -13.64
N GLN A 614 4.46 -15.51 -14.82
CA GLN A 614 3.06 -15.10 -14.99
C GLN A 614 2.20 -16.30 -15.36
N GLY A 615 1.09 -16.49 -14.66
CA GLY A 615 0.05 -17.44 -15.02
C GLY A 615 -0.11 -18.60 -14.06
N GLU A 616 -1.38 -18.93 -13.81
CA GLU A 616 -1.84 -19.82 -12.75
C GLU A 616 -1.89 -21.29 -13.15
N ALA A 617 -2.00 -21.55 -14.46
CA ALA A 617 -2.16 -22.90 -14.99
C ALA A 617 -1.00 -23.80 -14.56
N ASP A 618 -1.28 -25.10 -14.40
CA ASP A 618 -0.21 -26.08 -14.24
C ASP A 618 0.72 -26.11 -15.45
N ASP A 619 1.99 -26.40 -15.20
CA ASP A 619 2.99 -26.50 -16.27
C ASP A 619 4.12 -27.44 -15.89
N TYR A 620 4.91 -27.83 -16.89
CA TYR A 620 6.13 -28.61 -16.71
C TYR A 620 7.28 -27.71 -16.24
N VAL A 621 7.93 -28.09 -15.15
CA VAL A 621 9.29 -27.59 -14.86
C VAL A 621 10.26 -28.29 -15.81
N MET A 622 10.33 -29.62 -15.74
CA MET A 622 11.00 -30.46 -16.73
C MET A 622 9.96 -31.03 -17.71
N ARG A 623 10.09 -30.67 -18.98
CA ARG A 623 9.17 -31.08 -20.06
C ARG A 623 9.48 -32.51 -20.51
N PRO A 624 8.50 -33.26 -21.07
CA PRO A 624 8.74 -34.61 -21.58
C PRO A 624 9.90 -34.73 -22.59
N GLU A 625 10.13 -33.68 -23.37
CA GLU A 625 11.20 -33.56 -24.36
C GLU A 625 12.57 -33.13 -23.78
N ASP A 626 12.64 -32.68 -22.52
CA ASP A 626 13.90 -32.31 -21.90
C ASP A 626 14.76 -33.56 -21.67
N GLY A 627 16.01 -33.53 -22.14
CA GLY A 627 16.94 -34.65 -21.99
C GLY A 627 17.29 -34.97 -20.53
N ILE A 628 17.62 -36.24 -20.26
CA ILE A 628 18.24 -36.70 -19.01
C ILE A 628 19.71 -37.03 -19.30
N GLY A 629 20.62 -36.24 -18.74
CA GLY A 629 22.06 -36.36 -19.03
C GLY A 629 22.82 -37.36 -18.15
N GLN A 630 22.34 -37.61 -16.93
CA GLN A 630 23.05 -38.39 -15.90
C GLN A 630 22.10 -39.24 -15.05
N GLY A 631 22.66 -40.15 -14.26
CA GLY A 631 21.92 -40.97 -13.30
C GLY A 631 21.28 -42.22 -13.90
N PRO A 632 20.43 -42.94 -13.13
CA PRO A 632 19.84 -44.21 -13.54
C PRO A 632 18.97 -44.14 -14.80
N LEU A 633 18.43 -42.96 -15.12
CA LEU A 633 17.58 -42.73 -16.29
C LEU A 633 18.30 -41.98 -17.42
N ALA A 634 19.64 -41.92 -17.41
CA ALA A 634 20.40 -41.23 -18.45
C ALA A 634 20.00 -41.72 -19.87
N SER A 635 19.80 -40.77 -20.78
CA SER A 635 19.34 -41.00 -22.17
C SER A 635 17.93 -41.60 -22.31
N GLN A 636 17.16 -41.73 -21.24
CA GLN A 636 15.75 -42.16 -21.31
C GLN A 636 14.83 -40.95 -21.51
N THR A 637 13.62 -41.22 -22.01
CA THR A 637 12.55 -40.22 -22.13
C THR A 637 11.85 -40.02 -20.79
N ARG A 638 11.32 -38.80 -20.55
CA ARG A 638 10.59 -38.47 -19.33
C ARG A 638 9.11 -38.88 -19.40
N ASN A 639 8.86 -40.19 -19.54
CA ASN A 639 7.49 -40.73 -19.74
C ASN A 639 6.55 -40.44 -18.55
N MET A 640 7.10 -40.21 -17.36
CA MET A 640 6.33 -39.88 -16.16
C MET A 640 6.37 -38.38 -15.81
N ALA A 641 6.99 -37.51 -16.62
CA ALA A 641 6.88 -36.08 -16.37
C ALA A 641 5.40 -35.65 -16.45
N ARG A 642 5.00 -34.78 -15.52
CA ARG A 642 3.66 -34.20 -15.43
C ARG A 642 3.72 -32.69 -15.26
N LYS A 643 2.65 -32.03 -15.66
CA LYS A 643 2.42 -30.64 -15.28
C LYS A 643 2.09 -30.58 -13.79
N VAL A 644 2.71 -29.64 -13.09
CA VAL A 644 2.58 -29.50 -11.64
C VAL A 644 1.76 -28.25 -11.32
N SER A 645 0.82 -28.36 -10.38
CA SER A 645 0.03 -27.22 -9.90
C SER A 645 0.92 -26.16 -9.25
N ASN A 646 0.67 -24.88 -9.51
CA ASN A 646 1.41 -23.80 -8.87
C ASN A 646 1.01 -23.54 -7.40
N PHE A 647 0.01 -24.25 -6.87
CA PHE A 647 -0.54 -24.02 -5.52
C PHE A 647 -0.59 -25.29 -4.65
N ASN A 648 -0.36 -25.13 -3.34
CA ASN A 648 -0.61 -26.19 -2.35
C ASN A 648 -2.11 -26.42 -2.11
N LEU A 649 -2.46 -27.59 -1.58
CA LEU A 649 -3.83 -27.88 -1.16
C LEU A 649 -4.16 -27.33 0.24
N THR A 650 -5.42 -26.99 0.44
CA THR A 650 -6.00 -26.55 1.72
C THR A 650 -7.48 -26.93 1.83
N ALA A 651 -8.05 -26.78 3.02
CA ALA A 651 -9.51 -26.82 3.20
C ALA A 651 -10.16 -25.53 2.67
N ASN A 652 -11.33 -25.65 2.04
CA ASN A 652 -12.10 -24.49 1.57
C ASN A 652 -12.38 -23.46 2.68
N GLN A 653 -12.59 -23.94 3.90
CA GLN A 653 -12.86 -23.14 5.08
C GLN A 653 -11.65 -22.29 5.52
N PHE A 654 -10.43 -22.72 5.23
CA PHE A 654 -9.21 -21.95 5.54
C PHE A 654 -8.94 -20.82 4.55
N LEU A 655 -9.61 -20.80 3.40
CA LEU A 655 -9.59 -19.65 2.48
C LEU A 655 -10.34 -18.45 3.09
N ASN A 656 -11.41 -18.70 3.85
CA ASN A 656 -12.27 -17.66 4.42
C ASN A 656 -11.71 -17.04 5.72
N ALA A 657 -11.66 -15.71 5.78
CA ALA A 657 -11.15 -14.90 6.90
C ALA A 657 -11.73 -15.22 8.28
N SER A 658 -12.99 -15.61 8.38
CA SER A 658 -13.65 -15.84 9.67
C SER A 658 -13.26 -17.15 10.35
N ASN A 659 -12.61 -18.07 9.62
CA ASN A 659 -12.45 -19.48 10.02
C ASN A 659 -10.97 -19.92 10.11
N ARG A 660 -10.02 -18.97 10.12
CA ARG A 660 -8.58 -19.21 9.93
C ARG A 660 -7.81 -19.68 11.17
N THR A 661 -8.48 -19.87 12.31
CA THR A 661 -7.87 -20.31 13.58
C THR A 661 -8.28 -21.72 14.02
N ASN A 662 -9.15 -22.41 13.28
CA ASN A 662 -9.51 -23.79 13.61
C ASN A 662 -8.32 -24.74 13.44
N ILE A 663 -8.25 -25.78 14.28
CA ILE A 663 -7.15 -26.77 14.28
C ILE A 663 -7.14 -27.57 12.98
N TYR A 664 -8.31 -28.04 12.56
CA TYR A 664 -8.46 -28.85 11.36
C TYR A 664 -9.87 -28.76 10.77
N TYR A 665 -10.02 -29.28 9.56
CA TYR A 665 -11.30 -29.62 8.95
C TYR A 665 -11.26 -31.00 8.33
N ASP A 666 -12.34 -31.76 8.49
CA ASP A 666 -12.53 -33.02 7.77
C ASP A 666 -12.99 -32.73 6.34
N LEU A 667 -12.41 -33.43 5.37
CA LEU A 667 -12.70 -33.27 3.95
C LEU A 667 -13.36 -34.50 3.35
N SER A 668 -14.08 -34.29 2.24
CA SER A 668 -14.48 -35.35 1.33
C SER A 668 -13.30 -35.82 0.47
N VAL A 669 -13.44 -36.97 -0.19
CA VAL A 669 -12.54 -37.40 -1.26
C VAL A 669 -12.54 -36.34 -2.36
N LYS A 670 -11.37 -35.99 -2.89
CA LYS A 670 -11.12 -34.85 -3.81
C LYS A 670 -11.68 -33.51 -3.31
N GLY A 671 -11.87 -33.36 -2.00
CA GLY A 671 -12.55 -32.22 -1.38
C GLY A 671 -11.66 -31.01 -1.08
N ALA A 672 -10.33 -31.13 -1.25
CA ALA A 672 -9.42 -30.02 -1.01
C ALA A 672 -9.53 -28.95 -2.11
N LYS A 673 -8.99 -27.76 -1.82
CA LYS A 673 -8.91 -26.63 -2.73
C LYS A 673 -7.46 -26.15 -2.83
N PHE A 674 -7.12 -25.50 -3.93
CA PHE A 674 -5.83 -24.82 -4.01
C PHE A 674 -5.84 -23.55 -3.15
N VAL A 675 -4.70 -23.24 -2.54
CA VAL A 675 -4.45 -21.93 -1.94
C VAL A 675 -4.47 -20.83 -3.00
N GLU A 676 -4.63 -19.58 -2.56
CA GLU A 676 -4.66 -18.46 -3.49
C GLU A 676 -3.25 -18.13 -3.98
N TYR A 677 -2.24 -18.15 -3.12
CA TYR A 677 -0.89 -17.69 -3.46
C TYR A 677 0.15 -18.81 -3.33
N PRO A 678 1.17 -18.89 -4.20
CA PRO A 678 2.15 -19.98 -4.16
C PRO A 678 2.93 -20.04 -2.85
N SER A 679 3.15 -18.90 -2.19
CA SER A 679 3.84 -18.84 -0.90
C SER A 679 3.03 -19.37 0.29
N GLN A 680 1.70 -19.48 0.14
CA GLN A 680 0.84 -19.98 1.21
C GLN A 680 1.11 -21.46 1.46
N ALA A 681 1.27 -21.80 2.74
CA ALA A 681 1.60 -23.14 3.18
C ALA A 681 0.59 -24.20 2.71
N GLY A 682 -0.69 -23.83 2.67
CA GLY A 682 -1.78 -24.79 2.55
C GLY A 682 -1.98 -25.59 3.85
N SER A 683 -2.88 -26.56 3.83
CA SER A 683 -3.05 -27.46 4.97
C SER A 683 -2.00 -28.57 4.96
N LEU A 684 -1.72 -29.12 6.14
CA LEU A 684 -0.92 -30.32 6.30
C LEU A 684 -1.87 -31.52 6.42
N PHE A 685 -1.54 -32.63 5.75
CA PHE A 685 -2.40 -33.82 5.68
C PHE A 685 -1.64 -35.05 6.12
N GLN A 686 -2.22 -35.89 7.00
CA GLN A 686 -1.70 -37.25 7.18
C GLN A 686 -1.91 -38.04 5.89
N TRP A 687 -0.91 -38.82 5.46
CA TRP A 687 -1.00 -39.57 4.19
C TRP A 687 -2.13 -40.60 4.23
N TYR A 688 -2.27 -41.25 5.39
CA TYR A 688 -3.35 -42.18 5.72
C TYR A 688 -3.57 -42.17 7.24
N SER A 689 -4.83 -42.29 7.66
CA SER A 689 -5.21 -42.50 9.06
C SER A 689 -6.36 -43.51 9.15
N PRO A 690 -6.24 -44.60 9.93
CA PRO A 690 -7.34 -45.55 10.12
C PRO A 690 -8.45 -45.03 11.04
N VAL A 691 -8.16 -44.04 11.90
CA VAL A 691 -9.09 -43.53 12.92
C VAL A 691 -9.76 -42.22 12.53
N ASN A 692 -9.08 -41.39 11.74
CA ASN A 692 -9.57 -40.09 11.33
C ASN A 692 -9.83 -40.05 9.82
N PRO A 693 -10.86 -39.33 9.35
CA PRO A 693 -11.04 -39.06 7.93
C PRO A 693 -9.94 -38.12 7.41
N ARG A 694 -10.04 -37.70 6.14
CA ARG A 694 -9.08 -36.81 5.50
C ARG A 694 -9.06 -35.43 6.18
N ARG A 695 -8.21 -35.26 7.19
CA ARG A 695 -8.06 -34.01 7.94
C ARG A 695 -7.07 -33.08 7.26
N ALA A 696 -7.55 -31.88 6.95
CA ALA A 696 -6.72 -30.72 6.67
C ALA A 696 -6.33 -30.06 8.00
N TYR A 697 -5.10 -30.27 8.44
CA TYR A 697 -4.58 -29.61 9.64
C TYR A 697 -4.08 -28.21 9.31
N ASN A 698 -4.32 -27.29 10.24
CA ASN A 698 -3.89 -25.92 10.12
C ASN A 698 -2.35 -25.83 10.13
N PRO A 699 -1.73 -25.14 9.15
CA PRO A 699 -0.27 -25.02 9.02
C PRO A 699 0.40 -24.12 10.06
N ALA A 700 -0.36 -23.44 10.91
CA ALA A 700 0.13 -22.46 11.89
C ALA A 700 -0.36 -22.71 13.34
N TYR A 701 -1.39 -23.55 13.54
CA TYR A 701 -2.11 -23.65 14.82
C TYR A 701 -1.93 -24.99 15.54
N PRO A 702 -1.67 -25.05 16.85
CA PRO A 702 -0.77 -24.20 17.62
C PRO A 702 0.70 -24.61 17.38
N ASP A 703 1.61 -23.66 17.59
CA ASP A 703 3.03 -23.75 17.24
C ASP A 703 3.87 -24.60 18.22
N ALA A 704 3.46 -24.69 19.49
CA ALA A 704 4.20 -25.40 20.54
C ALA A 704 3.37 -26.43 21.34
N THR A 705 2.09 -26.61 21.04
CA THR A 705 1.25 -27.63 21.70
C THR A 705 0.86 -28.74 20.75
N ASN A 706 0.78 -29.94 21.31
CA ASN A 706 0.33 -31.09 20.57
C ASN A 706 -1.19 -31.05 20.31
N LEU A 707 -1.63 -31.81 19.32
CA LEU A 707 -3.01 -31.95 18.88
C LEU A 707 -3.79 -33.01 19.68
N GLY A 708 -3.17 -33.69 20.64
CA GLY A 708 -3.81 -34.68 21.51
C GLY A 708 -4.61 -35.73 20.75
N SER A 709 -5.88 -35.93 21.13
CA SER A 709 -6.78 -36.92 20.53
C SER A 709 -7.21 -36.61 19.10
N ASP A 710 -6.91 -35.42 18.58
CA ASP A 710 -7.21 -35.05 17.19
C ASP A 710 -6.15 -35.55 16.20
N TRP A 711 -5.11 -36.22 16.71
CA TRP A 711 -4.03 -36.81 15.94
C TRP A 711 -4.12 -38.34 15.90
N SER A 712 -3.88 -38.94 14.73
CA SER A 712 -3.84 -40.39 14.58
C SER A 712 -2.44 -40.93 14.84
N GLU A 713 -2.34 -41.89 15.75
CA GLU A 713 -1.10 -42.63 16.08
C GLU A 713 -1.19 -44.12 15.72
N GLU A 714 -2.34 -44.60 15.24
CA GLU A 714 -2.55 -46.02 14.93
C GLU A 714 -1.87 -46.46 13.63
N GLU A 715 -0.98 -47.45 13.73
CA GLU A 715 -0.27 -48.08 12.61
C GLU A 715 -0.86 -49.47 12.29
N TYR A 716 -1.71 -49.63 11.25
CA TYR A 716 -2.24 -50.95 10.84
C TYR A 716 -2.89 -50.95 9.43
N PRO A 717 -2.91 -52.11 8.72
CA PRO A 717 -1.83 -52.72 7.91
C PRO A 717 -1.30 -51.81 6.77
N ARG A 718 -0.16 -52.19 6.16
CA ARG A 718 0.59 -51.34 5.20
C ARG A 718 -0.30 -50.72 4.12
N PRO A 719 -0.42 -49.40 4.04
CA PRO A 719 -1.32 -48.78 3.07
C PRO A 719 -0.63 -48.67 1.69
N ILE A 720 -1.29 -49.14 0.63
CA ILE A 720 -0.85 -49.02 -0.77
C ILE A 720 -1.88 -48.22 -1.56
N TRP A 721 -1.41 -47.28 -2.38
CA TRP A 721 -2.26 -46.25 -2.98
C TRP A 721 -3.30 -46.83 -3.94
N ASP A 722 -2.88 -47.66 -4.88
CA ASP A 722 -3.75 -48.31 -5.86
C ASP A 722 -4.08 -49.77 -5.47
N ASN A 723 -4.91 -50.43 -6.26
CA ASN A 723 -5.25 -51.84 -6.09
C ASN A 723 -4.07 -52.77 -6.42
N GLY A 724 -4.02 -53.93 -5.75
CA GLY A 724 -3.05 -54.99 -6.01
C GLY A 724 -3.47 -56.33 -5.39
N THR A 725 -2.51 -57.23 -5.22
CA THR A 725 -2.74 -58.59 -4.70
C THR A 725 -1.77 -58.93 -3.57
N GLY A 726 -2.27 -59.48 -2.47
CA GLY A 726 -1.46 -59.93 -1.32
C GLY A 726 -2.13 -59.63 0.03
N ASP A 727 -1.70 -60.34 1.07
CA ASP A 727 -2.19 -60.21 2.45
C ASP A 727 -1.30 -59.25 3.27
N GLY A 728 -1.82 -58.73 4.40
CA GLY A 728 -1.08 -57.86 5.31
C GLY A 728 -0.93 -56.40 4.85
N VAL A 729 -1.71 -56.01 3.85
CA VAL A 729 -1.69 -54.71 3.17
C VAL A 729 -3.11 -54.17 3.08
N THR A 730 -3.27 -52.85 3.23
CA THR A 730 -4.52 -52.14 2.95
C THR A 730 -4.42 -51.54 1.55
N TRP A 731 -5.16 -52.12 0.60
CA TRP A 731 -5.15 -51.71 -0.81
C TRP A 731 -6.06 -50.51 -1.08
N ASN A 732 -5.82 -49.81 -2.18
CA ASN A 732 -6.71 -48.79 -2.73
C ASN A 732 -6.96 -47.59 -1.80
N MET A 733 -5.89 -47.06 -1.19
CA MET A 733 -5.99 -45.84 -0.39
C MET A 733 -6.51 -44.66 -1.21
N LYS A 734 -6.19 -44.60 -2.50
CA LYS A 734 -6.65 -43.57 -3.43
C LYS A 734 -8.17 -43.35 -3.36
N ALA A 735 -8.96 -44.42 -3.28
CA ALA A 735 -10.43 -44.32 -3.24
C ALA A 735 -10.95 -43.50 -2.05
N ASN A 736 -10.18 -43.44 -0.95
CA ASN A 736 -10.58 -42.80 0.29
C ASN A 736 -9.70 -41.61 0.68
N TYR A 737 -8.48 -41.46 0.17
CA TYR A 737 -7.52 -40.45 0.63
C TYR A 737 -6.96 -39.56 -0.49
N GLU A 738 -7.38 -39.75 -1.74
CA GLU A 738 -7.08 -38.78 -2.80
C GLU A 738 -7.75 -37.45 -2.47
N LEU A 739 -6.93 -36.41 -2.35
CA LEU A 739 -7.34 -35.07 -1.96
C LEU A 739 -7.22 -34.07 -3.10
N CYS A 740 -6.41 -34.38 -4.12
CA CYS A 740 -6.26 -33.53 -5.29
C CYS A 740 -7.62 -33.36 -5.99
N PRO A 741 -7.97 -32.12 -6.39
CA PRO A 741 -9.22 -31.84 -7.09
C PRO A 741 -9.38 -32.63 -8.39
N GLU A 742 -10.55 -32.56 -9.00
CA GLU A 742 -10.81 -33.15 -10.31
C GLU A 742 -9.82 -32.63 -11.38
N GLY A 743 -9.33 -33.53 -12.24
CA GLY A 743 -8.26 -33.27 -13.21
C GLY A 743 -6.84 -33.35 -12.63
N TYR A 744 -6.70 -33.68 -11.34
CA TYR A 744 -5.43 -33.84 -10.66
C TYR A 744 -5.39 -35.10 -9.78
N HIS A 745 -4.16 -35.52 -9.48
CA HIS A 745 -3.85 -36.58 -8.52
C HIS A 745 -2.57 -36.29 -7.72
N LEU A 746 -2.39 -37.04 -6.62
CA LEU A 746 -1.15 -37.03 -5.84
C LEU A 746 -0.03 -37.71 -6.66
N PRO A 747 1.08 -37.00 -6.96
CA PRO A 747 2.16 -37.53 -7.79
C PRO A 747 2.83 -38.75 -7.17
N SER A 748 3.20 -39.71 -8.00
CA SER A 748 3.94 -40.90 -7.58
C SER A 748 5.43 -40.63 -7.36
N ASP A 749 6.03 -41.41 -6.44
CA ASP A 749 7.47 -41.61 -6.36
C ASP A 749 7.81 -43.10 -6.46
N GLY A 750 7.66 -43.65 -7.66
CA GLY A 750 7.79 -45.08 -7.94
C GLY A 750 6.43 -45.71 -8.20
N TYR A 751 6.29 -47.00 -7.91
CA TYR A 751 5.02 -47.70 -8.03
C TYR A 751 3.97 -47.18 -7.04
N THR A 752 2.71 -47.23 -7.45
CA THR A 752 1.52 -46.90 -6.64
C THR A 752 0.74 -48.15 -6.20
N ASN A 753 0.99 -49.29 -6.85
CA ASN A 753 0.30 -50.56 -6.64
C ASN A 753 1.17 -51.63 -5.94
N GLN A 754 2.33 -51.25 -5.43
CA GLN A 754 3.24 -52.10 -4.64
C GLN A 754 4.23 -51.21 -3.87
N VAL A 755 5.09 -51.84 -3.06
CA VAL A 755 6.17 -51.14 -2.35
C VAL A 755 7.23 -50.64 -3.34
N SER A 756 7.60 -49.37 -3.20
CA SER A 756 8.69 -48.74 -3.95
C SER A 756 9.94 -48.65 -3.08
N TYR A 757 11.05 -49.17 -3.56
CA TYR A 757 12.35 -49.16 -2.89
C TYR A 757 13.24 -48.04 -3.42
N ASN A 758 13.10 -47.68 -4.70
CA ASN A 758 13.71 -46.51 -5.37
C ASN A 758 15.24 -46.36 -5.26
N GLY A 759 15.95 -47.37 -4.80
CA GLY A 759 17.40 -47.35 -4.61
C GLY A 759 17.90 -48.55 -3.82
N LEU A 760 19.05 -48.40 -3.17
CA LEU A 760 19.65 -49.46 -2.37
C LEU A 760 18.79 -49.76 -1.12
N TYR A 761 18.35 -51.00 -0.98
CA TYR A 761 17.58 -51.45 0.19
C TYR A 761 17.93 -52.89 0.59
N PRO A 762 18.05 -53.21 1.89
CA PRO A 762 18.00 -52.28 3.01
C PRO A 762 19.25 -51.39 3.09
N ASN A 763 19.08 -50.10 3.40
CA ASN A 763 20.17 -49.13 3.59
C ASN A 763 20.54 -48.97 5.07
N PHE A 764 20.70 -50.10 5.77
CA PHE A 764 21.04 -50.11 7.19
C PHE A 764 22.36 -50.82 7.47
N ASN A 765 23.07 -50.30 8.45
CA ASN A 765 24.24 -50.90 9.03
C ASN A 765 23.98 -51.24 10.49
N ARG A 766 24.42 -52.43 10.90
CA ARG A 766 24.54 -52.75 12.30
C ARG A 766 25.78 -52.07 12.84
N VAL A 767 25.65 -51.35 13.94
CA VAL A 767 26.76 -50.70 14.61
C VAL A 767 26.87 -51.15 16.07
N ASN A 768 28.05 -51.02 16.65
CA ASN A 768 28.25 -51.25 18.08
C ASN A 768 27.93 -49.97 18.90
N ASP A 769 28.05 -50.05 20.22
CA ASP A 769 27.80 -48.93 21.15
C ASP A 769 28.69 -47.71 20.91
N SER A 770 29.76 -47.84 20.12
CA SER A 770 30.65 -46.76 19.69
C SER A 770 30.37 -46.29 18.26
N ASN A 771 29.20 -46.63 17.69
CA ASN A 771 28.78 -46.32 16.32
C ASN A 771 29.74 -46.83 15.23
N VAL A 772 30.51 -47.88 15.51
CA VAL A 772 31.41 -48.50 14.53
C VAL A 772 30.64 -49.53 13.72
N PHE A 773 30.76 -49.46 12.39
CA PHE A 773 30.19 -50.41 11.44
C PHE A 773 30.59 -51.86 11.76
N MET A 774 29.59 -52.75 11.78
CA MET A 774 29.79 -54.19 11.94
C MET A 774 29.48 -54.95 10.64
N PHE A 775 28.26 -54.81 10.13
CA PHE A 775 27.79 -55.45 8.90
C PHE A 775 26.50 -54.78 8.39
N GLN A 776 26.16 -55.00 7.13
CA GLN A 776 24.88 -54.57 6.56
C GLN A 776 23.73 -55.41 7.11
N CYS A 777 22.60 -54.76 7.43
CA CYS A 777 21.46 -55.41 8.05
C CYS A 777 20.12 -54.95 7.48
N ASP A 778 19.05 -55.68 7.79
CA ASP A 778 17.67 -55.27 7.57
C ASP A 778 17.22 -54.26 8.64
N TYR A 779 15.98 -53.77 8.50
CA TYR A 779 15.37 -52.82 9.43
C TYR A 779 15.15 -53.40 10.85
N LEU A 780 15.29 -54.72 11.04
CA LEU A 780 15.24 -55.42 12.33
C LEU A 780 16.65 -55.70 12.89
N GLY A 781 17.69 -55.25 12.20
CA GLY A 781 19.09 -55.42 12.59
C GLY A 781 19.64 -56.83 12.37
N ASN A 782 19.01 -57.65 11.53
CA ASN A 782 19.52 -58.95 11.11
C ASN A 782 20.43 -58.78 9.89
N GLN A 783 21.53 -59.53 9.82
CA GLN A 783 22.46 -59.46 8.70
C GLN A 783 21.78 -59.80 7.36
N THR A 784 21.98 -58.95 6.36
CA THR A 784 21.42 -59.15 5.00
C THR A 784 22.28 -58.42 3.96
N THR A 785 22.10 -58.78 2.69
CA THR A 785 22.77 -58.11 1.56
C THR A 785 21.79 -57.15 0.88
N PRO A 786 22.12 -55.86 0.76
CA PRO A 786 21.27 -54.90 0.07
C PRO A 786 21.12 -55.20 -1.43
N THR A 787 19.93 -54.95 -1.97
CA THR A 787 19.62 -54.99 -3.40
C THR A 787 19.41 -53.58 -3.93
N ASP A 788 19.94 -53.28 -5.12
CA ASP A 788 19.77 -51.99 -5.78
C ASP A 788 18.49 -51.99 -6.63
N HIS A 789 17.54 -51.11 -6.27
CA HIS A 789 16.26 -50.94 -6.95
C HIS A 789 16.15 -49.61 -7.71
N LYS A 790 17.28 -49.00 -8.11
CA LYS A 790 17.30 -47.70 -8.80
C LYS A 790 16.39 -47.62 -10.04
N ASP A 791 16.18 -48.71 -10.77
CA ASP A 791 15.35 -48.71 -11.99
C ASP A 791 13.87 -48.44 -11.70
N GLN A 792 13.43 -48.53 -10.44
CA GLN A 792 12.06 -48.24 -10.04
C GLN A 792 11.73 -46.74 -10.14
N ILE A 793 12.74 -45.85 -10.14
CA ILE A 793 12.49 -44.40 -10.27
C ILE A 793 11.94 -44.00 -11.64
N GLN A 794 11.98 -44.90 -12.64
CA GLN A 794 11.34 -44.67 -13.95
C GLN A 794 9.80 -44.55 -13.83
N TYR A 795 9.22 -45.01 -12.72
CA TYR A 795 7.79 -44.90 -12.43
C TYR A 795 7.47 -43.67 -11.56
N SER A 796 8.46 -42.85 -11.22
CA SER A 796 8.28 -41.65 -10.41
C SER A 796 7.89 -40.45 -11.25
N GLU A 797 6.68 -39.94 -11.05
CA GLU A 797 6.24 -38.67 -11.64
C GLU A 797 6.99 -37.49 -11.03
N TRP A 798 7.21 -37.49 -9.71
CA TRP A 798 7.88 -36.36 -9.05
C TRP A 798 9.30 -36.16 -9.57
N ARG A 799 10.10 -37.24 -9.59
CA ARG A 799 11.52 -37.18 -9.97
C ARG A 799 11.68 -36.75 -11.43
N GLN A 800 10.83 -37.25 -12.33
CA GLN A 800 10.90 -36.88 -13.74
C GLN A 800 10.39 -35.47 -14.04
N SER A 801 9.48 -34.93 -13.20
CA SER A 801 8.92 -33.59 -13.37
C SER A 801 9.81 -32.48 -12.80
N MET A 802 10.56 -32.75 -11.73
CA MET A 802 11.31 -31.73 -10.98
C MET A 802 12.82 -31.78 -11.15
N TRP A 803 13.42 -32.95 -11.44
CA TRP A 803 14.88 -33.09 -11.48
C TRP A 803 15.42 -33.00 -12.90
N ALA A 804 16.48 -32.19 -13.06
CA ALA A 804 17.24 -32.13 -14.30
C ALA A 804 17.84 -33.51 -14.60
N ASN A 805 18.35 -34.21 -13.58
CA ASN A 805 18.73 -35.62 -13.67
C ASN A 805 18.09 -36.40 -12.52
N PRO A 806 17.13 -37.29 -12.80
CA PRO A 806 16.48 -38.06 -11.74
C PRO A 806 17.46 -38.92 -10.93
N VAL A 807 17.48 -38.76 -9.61
CA VAL A 807 18.36 -39.55 -8.72
C VAL A 807 17.62 -40.73 -8.09
N ALA A 808 18.34 -41.78 -7.70
CA ALA A 808 17.82 -42.89 -6.89
C ALA A 808 18.29 -42.75 -5.44
N GLY A 809 17.60 -43.43 -4.53
CA GLY A 809 17.96 -43.53 -3.12
C GLY A 809 17.06 -42.73 -2.19
N ASP A 810 17.48 -42.77 -0.92
CA ASP A 810 16.81 -42.23 0.24
C ASP A 810 17.77 -41.27 0.98
N ILE A 811 17.32 -40.05 1.28
CA ILE A 811 18.13 -39.05 1.99
C ILE A 811 18.17 -39.23 3.53
N GLY A 812 17.34 -40.11 4.09
CA GLY A 812 17.17 -40.24 5.52
C GLY A 812 18.42 -40.81 6.21
N GLU A 813 18.75 -40.24 7.37
CA GLU A 813 19.87 -40.64 8.21
C GLU A 813 19.42 -40.68 9.67
N TRP A 814 19.75 -41.77 10.35
CA TRP A 814 19.44 -41.93 11.77
C TRP A 814 20.27 -43.07 12.36
N THR A 815 20.71 -42.93 13.60
CA THR A 815 21.40 -43.98 14.35
C THR A 815 20.77 -44.10 15.73
N GLY A 816 20.42 -45.32 16.13
CA GLY A 816 19.83 -45.55 17.45
C GLY A 816 19.39 -47.00 17.68
N PRO A 817 18.90 -47.29 18.91
CA PRO A 817 18.42 -48.63 19.28
C PRO A 817 17.06 -48.95 18.64
N LEU A 818 16.83 -50.22 18.31
CA LEU A 818 15.53 -50.68 17.83
C LEU A 818 14.51 -50.81 18.98
N ASP A 819 13.26 -50.43 18.74
CA ASP A 819 12.18 -50.49 19.75
C ASP A 819 11.94 -51.92 20.24
N THR A 820 11.85 -52.88 19.32
CA THR A 820 11.64 -54.30 19.65
C THR A 820 12.92 -54.98 20.16
N TYR A 821 14.10 -54.45 19.81
CA TYR A 821 15.38 -55.03 20.20
C TYR A 821 16.37 -53.93 20.64
N PRO A 822 16.23 -53.39 21.86
CA PRO A 822 16.98 -52.20 22.28
C PRO A 822 18.51 -52.37 22.31
N ASN A 823 19.00 -53.61 22.40
CA ASN A 823 20.43 -53.94 22.28
C ASN A 823 20.95 -53.93 20.83
N ARG A 824 20.10 -53.60 19.86
CA ARG A 824 20.44 -53.49 18.45
C ARG A 824 20.49 -52.04 18.03
N ILE A 825 21.69 -51.50 17.93
CA ILE A 825 21.91 -50.18 17.36
C ILE A 825 22.03 -50.32 15.84
N VAL A 826 21.13 -49.66 15.12
CA VAL A 826 21.08 -49.65 13.66
C VAL A 826 21.30 -48.22 13.18
N GLN A 827 22.09 -48.09 12.11
CA GLN A 827 22.31 -46.85 11.39
C GLN A 827 21.66 -46.94 10.02
N ARG A 828 20.67 -46.09 9.75
CA ARG A 828 20.19 -45.76 8.39
C ARG A 828 21.15 -44.76 7.79
N TYR A 829 21.67 -45.07 6.62
CA TYR A 829 22.57 -44.17 5.88
C TYR A 829 21.91 -43.66 4.60
N ASN A 830 22.27 -42.44 4.22
CA ASN A 830 21.84 -41.83 2.98
C ASN A 830 22.34 -42.64 1.79
N SER A 831 21.42 -43.08 0.94
CA SER A 831 21.69 -43.81 -0.30
C SER A 831 21.51 -42.95 -1.56
N SER A 832 21.09 -41.69 -1.41
CA SER A 832 21.03 -40.70 -2.48
C SER A 832 22.39 -40.01 -2.70
N PRO A 833 22.68 -39.52 -3.92
CA PRO A 833 23.83 -38.66 -4.17
C PRO A 833 23.83 -37.41 -3.27
N THR A 834 25.03 -36.92 -2.94
CA THR A 834 25.19 -35.65 -2.22
C THR A 834 24.68 -34.48 -3.07
N TYR A 835 23.80 -33.66 -2.47
CA TYR A 835 23.36 -32.39 -3.05
C TYR A 835 24.42 -31.31 -2.83
N LEU A 836 24.67 -30.50 -3.85
CA LEU A 836 25.54 -29.35 -3.79
C LEU A 836 24.70 -28.07 -3.64
N GLU A 837 24.96 -27.27 -2.60
CA GLU A 837 24.22 -26.03 -2.36
C GLU A 837 24.46 -25.00 -3.48
N ASN A 838 25.67 -24.97 -4.05
CA ASN A 838 25.95 -24.12 -5.20
C ASN A 838 25.23 -24.66 -6.44
N VAL A 839 24.20 -23.93 -6.85
CA VAL A 839 23.30 -24.29 -7.94
C VAL A 839 24.02 -24.42 -9.28
N GLU A 840 25.12 -23.71 -9.48
CA GLU A 840 25.92 -23.84 -10.71
C GLU A 840 26.63 -25.21 -10.76
N ASP A 841 27.07 -25.72 -9.60
CA ASP A 841 27.78 -26.99 -9.47
C ASP A 841 26.81 -28.20 -9.38
N GLU A 842 25.61 -28.00 -8.85
CA GLU A 842 24.60 -29.06 -8.67
C GLU A 842 24.04 -29.56 -10.01
N LYS A 843 24.19 -30.84 -10.32
CA LYS A 843 23.83 -31.37 -11.65
C LYS A 843 22.43 -31.96 -11.71
N ASN A 844 21.84 -32.35 -10.58
CA ASN A 844 20.63 -33.17 -10.56
C ASN A 844 19.37 -32.34 -10.28
N LEU A 845 19.36 -31.57 -9.20
CA LEU A 845 18.20 -30.75 -8.78
C LEU A 845 18.58 -29.27 -8.78
N LYS A 846 18.01 -28.51 -9.71
CA LYS A 846 18.20 -27.06 -9.78
C LYS A 846 17.15 -26.36 -8.92
N GLN A 847 17.54 -25.93 -7.73
CA GLN A 847 16.67 -25.19 -6.82
C GLN A 847 17.39 -24.04 -6.09
N ARG A 848 16.63 -23.05 -5.61
CA ARG A 848 17.13 -21.98 -4.72
C ARG A 848 16.16 -21.76 -3.58
N TYR A 849 16.69 -21.60 -2.37
CA TYR A 849 15.90 -21.34 -1.16
C TYR A 849 15.80 -19.84 -0.87
N GLY A 850 14.61 -19.32 -0.58
CA GLY A 850 14.41 -17.92 -0.21
C GLY A 850 12.95 -17.45 -0.17
N LEU A 851 12.78 -16.14 -0.22
CA LEU A 851 11.49 -15.43 -0.25
C LEU A 851 10.88 -15.43 -1.66
N TYR A 852 9.56 -15.30 -1.74
CA TYR A 852 8.83 -15.32 -3.01
C TYR A 852 7.82 -14.18 -3.04
N ALA A 853 7.93 -13.29 -4.02
CA ALA A 853 7.07 -12.11 -4.15
C ALA A 853 5.86 -12.43 -5.04
N ASP A 854 4.73 -12.71 -4.43
CA ASP A 854 3.50 -13.15 -5.12
C ASP A 854 2.30 -12.22 -4.89
N GLY A 855 2.53 -11.03 -4.30
CA GLY A 855 1.48 -10.09 -3.93
C GLY A 855 0.87 -10.41 -2.57
N TYR A 856 1.22 -11.56 -1.97
CA TYR A 856 0.82 -11.91 -0.62
C TYR A 856 1.96 -11.77 0.38
N PHE A 857 3.08 -12.43 0.12
CA PHE A 857 4.22 -12.48 1.05
C PHE A 857 4.99 -11.15 1.11
N ASP A 858 5.37 -10.60 -0.04
CA ASP A 858 6.19 -9.38 -0.18
C ASP A 858 5.52 -8.09 0.28
N ARG A 859 4.22 -8.16 0.58
CA ARG A 859 3.41 -7.02 1.00
C ARG A 859 3.06 -7.01 2.48
N ARG A 860 3.46 -8.05 3.23
CA ARG A 860 3.06 -8.26 4.64
C ARG A 860 4.26 -8.28 5.59
N PRO A 861 4.05 -7.97 6.88
CA PRO A 861 5.11 -7.95 7.86
C PRO A 861 5.64 -9.35 8.10
N ILE A 862 6.95 -9.52 7.92
CA ILE A 862 7.63 -10.76 8.21
C ILE A 862 7.81 -10.88 9.72
N LYS A 863 7.21 -11.90 10.31
CA LYS A 863 7.15 -12.11 11.76
C LYS A 863 7.84 -13.42 12.11
N ARG A 864 8.30 -13.49 13.36
CA ARG A 864 8.83 -14.73 13.93
C ARG A 864 7.68 -15.69 14.19
N GLN A 865 7.89 -16.95 13.83
CA GLN A 865 7.05 -18.07 14.20
C GLN A 865 7.87 -19.03 15.07
N VAL A 866 7.26 -19.48 16.15
CA VAL A 866 7.82 -20.53 17.01
C VAL A 866 7.49 -21.87 16.37
N ASP A 867 8.35 -22.87 16.51
CA ASP A 867 8.03 -24.25 16.17
C ASP A 867 8.01 -25.12 17.43
N GLY A 868 7.71 -26.42 17.29
CA GLY A 868 7.68 -27.35 18.41
C GLY A 868 9.02 -27.54 19.12
N THR A 869 10.10 -26.94 18.61
CA THR A 869 11.43 -26.93 19.23
C THR A 869 11.75 -25.54 19.78
N THR A 870 12.35 -25.47 20.97
CA THR A 870 12.75 -24.19 21.57
C THR A 870 13.96 -23.54 20.91
N SER A 871 14.48 -24.12 19.81
CA SER A 871 15.87 -23.92 19.35
C SER A 871 16.02 -23.07 18.09
N ALA A 872 14.99 -22.93 17.26
CA ALA A 872 15.08 -22.20 15.98
C ALA A 872 13.98 -21.15 15.83
N SER A 873 14.38 -19.90 15.53
CA SER A 873 13.42 -18.86 15.14
C SER A 873 13.23 -18.92 13.63
N ARG A 874 12.01 -19.19 13.17
CA ARG A 874 11.66 -19.20 11.74
C ARG A 874 10.70 -18.07 11.40
N TYR A 875 10.53 -17.79 10.11
CA TYR A 875 9.86 -16.57 9.66
C TYR A 875 8.74 -16.87 8.69
N SER A 876 7.67 -16.10 8.81
CA SER A 876 6.50 -16.20 7.96
C SER A 876 5.73 -14.89 7.95
N VAL A 877 4.76 -14.78 7.05
CA VAL A 877 3.73 -13.75 7.11
C VAL A 877 2.40 -14.41 7.49
N ALA A 878 1.52 -13.67 8.16
CA ALA A 878 0.25 -14.18 8.66
C ALA A 878 0.38 -15.45 9.55
N SER A 879 1.46 -15.51 10.34
CA SER A 879 1.89 -16.65 11.18
C SER A 879 0.88 -17.15 12.21
N SER A 880 -0.18 -16.38 12.48
CA SER A 880 -1.25 -16.72 13.42
C SER A 880 -2.48 -17.34 12.75
N THR A 881 -2.43 -17.61 11.45
CA THR A 881 -3.60 -18.01 10.65
C THR A 881 -3.30 -19.18 9.72
N ALA A 882 -4.35 -19.88 9.29
CA ALA A 882 -4.25 -20.94 8.28
C ALA A 882 -3.80 -20.46 6.88
N GLN A 883 -3.68 -19.13 6.68
CA GLN A 883 -3.14 -18.53 5.46
C GLN A 883 -1.66 -18.15 5.59
N VAL A 884 -0.98 -18.64 6.61
CA VAL A 884 0.46 -18.44 6.77
C VAL A 884 1.20 -18.75 5.47
N ALA A 885 2.12 -17.87 5.12
CA ALA A 885 2.98 -18.04 3.97
C ALA A 885 4.44 -18.03 4.43
N TYR A 886 5.23 -18.91 3.82
CA TYR A 886 6.61 -19.19 4.23
C TYR A 886 7.59 -18.94 3.09
N PRO A 887 8.86 -18.63 3.43
CA PRO A 887 9.98 -18.89 2.53
C PRO A 887 9.97 -20.35 2.06
N GLY A 888 10.70 -20.65 0.98
CA GLY A 888 10.67 -21.98 0.38
C GLY A 888 11.67 -22.11 -0.75
N VAL A 889 11.46 -23.10 -1.63
CA VAL A 889 12.34 -23.34 -2.77
C VAL A 889 11.67 -22.96 -4.08
N VAL A 890 12.40 -22.27 -4.96
CA VAL A 890 12.11 -22.28 -6.39
C VAL A 890 12.86 -23.44 -7.01
N ILE A 891 12.14 -24.38 -7.64
CA ILE A 891 12.72 -25.39 -8.53
C ILE A 891 12.55 -24.88 -9.95
N PHE A 892 13.61 -24.95 -10.76
CA PHE A 892 13.59 -24.36 -12.09
C PHE A 892 14.33 -25.19 -13.12
N ASN A 893 13.98 -24.97 -14.38
CA ASN A 893 14.68 -25.51 -15.53
C ASN A 893 15.64 -24.46 -16.09
N PRO A 894 16.95 -24.73 -16.13
CA PRO A 894 17.94 -23.74 -16.54
C PRO A 894 17.80 -23.34 -18.02
N ASN A 895 17.22 -24.21 -18.86
CA ASN A 895 17.18 -24.01 -20.31
C ASN A 895 16.02 -23.09 -20.75
N ASN A 896 14.85 -23.30 -20.17
CA ASN A 896 13.60 -22.61 -20.59
C ASN A 896 12.99 -21.76 -19.47
N LYS A 897 13.68 -21.64 -18.34
CA LYS A 897 13.31 -20.82 -17.16
C LYS A 897 11.99 -21.21 -16.49
N ALA A 898 11.34 -22.28 -16.93
CA ALA A 898 10.13 -22.78 -16.29
C ALA A 898 10.44 -23.09 -14.83
N SER A 899 9.63 -22.56 -13.93
CA SER A 899 9.89 -22.63 -12.50
C SER A 899 8.60 -22.74 -11.69
N ILE A 900 8.72 -23.37 -10.53
CA ILE A 900 7.66 -23.51 -9.54
C ILE A 900 8.20 -23.20 -8.14
N PHE A 901 7.38 -22.58 -7.31
CA PHE A 901 7.68 -22.35 -5.90
C PHE A 901 7.00 -23.37 -5.00
N LEU A 902 7.78 -23.94 -4.08
CA LEU A 902 7.33 -24.85 -3.05
C LEU A 902 7.59 -24.21 -1.68
N PRO A 903 6.57 -23.74 -0.95
CA PRO A 903 6.75 -23.14 0.37
C PRO A 903 7.24 -24.19 1.37
N SER A 904 8.09 -23.77 2.30
CA SER A 904 8.57 -24.62 3.39
C SER A 904 7.56 -24.65 4.53
N ALA A 905 6.41 -25.29 4.32
CA ALA A 905 5.33 -25.36 5.30
C ALA A 905 5.67 -26.11 6.60
N GLY A 906 6.80 -26.81 6.65
CA GLY A 906 7.11 -27.75 7.72
C GLY A 906 6.26 -29.03 7.62
N ARG A 907 6.28 -29.79 8.70
CA ARG A 907 5.45 -31.00 8.87
C ARG A 907 4.92 -31.09 10.28
N ARG A 908 3.92 -31.91 10.50
CA ARG A 908 3.53 -32.33 11.85
C ARG A 908 3.98 -33.77 12.11
N SER A 909 4.70 -33.97 13.21
CA SER A 909 5.28 -35.27 13.56
C SER A 909 4.31 -36.17 14.33
N PRO A 910 4.43 -37.51 14.20
CA PRO A 910 3.67 -38.49 14.97
C PRO A 910 4.30 -38.82 16.33
N ASN A 911 3.62 -39.66 17.12
CA ASN A 911 4.01 -40.40 18.34
C ASN A 911 4.92 -39.68 19.36
N GLN A 912 4.45 -39.61 20.62
CA GLN A 912 5.06 -38.84 21.75
C GLN A 912 5.03 -37.32 21.55
N GLU A 913 4.99 -36.86 20.30
CA GLU A 913 4.90 -35.46 19.88
C GLU A 913 3.48 -35.07 19.46
N MET A 914 2.55 -36.03 19.29
CA MET A 914 1.11 -35.82 19.12
C MET A 914 0.75 -34.70 18.09
N GLY A 915 1.40 -34.65 16.92
CA GLY A 915 1.09 -33.67 15.88
C GLY A 915 1.74 -32.28 16.02
N LEU A 916 2.80 -32.16 16.83
CA LEU A 916 3.62 -30.93 16.93
C LEU A 916 4.16 -30.49 15.57
N LEU A 917 4.19 -29.17 15.33
CA LEU A 917 4.68 -28.55 14.09
C LEU A 917 6.21 -28.42 14.10
N TYR A 918 6.86 -28.93 13.07
CA TYR A 918 8.31 -28.96 12.91
C TYR A 918 8.79 -28.27 11.63
N TYR A 919 9.88 -27.53 11.75
CA TYR A 919 10.59 -26.86 10.64
C TYR A 919 9.73 -25.92 9.76
N PRO A 920 8.69 -25.22 10.30
CA PRO A 920 7.94 -24.26 9.51
C PRO A 920 8.87 -23.13 9.04
N GLY A 921 8.81 -22.76 7.77
CA GLY A 921 9.71 -21.77 7.17
C GLY A 921 11.15 -22.23 7.04
N GLU A 922 11.42 -23.55 7.04
CA GLU A 922 12.74 -24.14 6.80
C GLU A 922 12.69 -25.28 5.78
N THR A 923 11.85 -26.28 6.02
CA THR A 923 11.74 -27.45 5.14
C THR A 923 10.32 -27.62 4.62
N GLY A 924 10.18 -27.78 3.31
CA GLY A 924 8.93 -28.21 2.67
C GLY A 924 8.88 -29.73 2.59
N TYR A 925 7.85 -30.34 3.18
CA TYR A 925 7.59 -31.76 3.09
C TYR A 925 6.38 -31.99 2.19
N TYR A 926 6.53 -32.85 1.19
CA TYR A 926 5.49 -33.11 0.19
C TYR A 926 5.20 -34.58 0.04
N TRP A 927 3.93 -34.95 0.10
CA TRP A 927 3.51 -36.33 -0.09
C TRP A 927 3.57 -36.79 -1.53
N THR A 928 3.81 -38.09 -1.69
CA THR A 928 3.73 -38.81 -2.96
C THR A 928 2.76 -39.98 -2.82
N SER A 929 2.24 -40.53 -3.91
CA SER A 929 1.32 -41.68 -3.89
C SER A 929 2.04 -43.05 -3.82
N SER A 930 3.30 -43.09 -3.39
CA SER A 930 4.09 -44.32 -3.36
C SER A 930 4.41 -44.76 -1.94
N ALA A 931 4.02 -46.00 -1.61
CA ALA A 931 4.43 -46.64 -0.37
C ALA A 931 5.93 -46.98 -0.43
N SER A 932 6.62 -46.84 0.69
CA SER A 932 8.06 -47.13 0.80
C SER A 932 8.32 -48.38 1.62
N ALA A 933 9.55 -48.89 1.53
CA ALA A 933 9.96 -50.05 2.28
C ALA A 933 10.08 -49.75 3.79
N PRO A 934 9.96 -50.75 4.68
CA PRO A 934 10.13 -50.57 6.11
C PRO A 934 11.48 -49.99 6.51
N PHE A 935 11.49 -49.06 7.46
CA PHE A 935 12.72 -48.64 8.14
C PHE A 935 12.61 -48.81 9.66
N GLN A 936 13.72 -48.65 10.37
CA GLN A 936 13.81 -48.87 11.81
C GLN A 936 12.79 -48.04 12.62
N ASN A 937 12.25 -48.64 13.68
CA ASN A 937 11.31 -48.02 14.63
C ASN A 937 10.04 -47.43 14.00
N THR A 938 9.67 -47.95 12.83
CA THR A 938 8.36 -47.71 12.22
C THR A 938 7.66 -49.05 12.06
N GLY A 939 6.36 -49.08 12.32
CA GLY A 939 5.55 -50.23 11.95
C GLY A 939 5.44 -50.39 10.44
N ASN A 940 4.35 -51.00 9.98
CA ASN A 940 4.17 -51.33 8.56
C ASN A 940 3.71 -50.15 7.67
N THR A 941 3.85 -48.89 8.09
CA THR A 941 3.17 -47.72 7.50
C THR A 941 4.14 -46.66 6.97
N ASN A 942 4.98 -47.01 6.00
CA ASN A 942 5.95 -46.08 5.40
C ASN A 942 5.61 -45.71 3.96
N VAL A 943 5.89 -44.45 3.63
CA VAL A 943 5.59 -43.84 2.34
C VAL A 943 6.76 -42.98 1.88
N TRP A 944 6.83 -42.69 0.59
CA TRP A 944 7.78 -41.74 0.05
C TRP A 944 7.24 -40.31 0.19
N ALA A 945 8.11 -39.42 0.68
CA ALA A 945 7.91 -37.99 0.67
C ALA A 945 9.08 -37.30 0.00
N GLN A 946 8.88 -36.04 -0.35
CA GLN A 946 9.91 -35.16 -0.87
C GLN A 946 10.21 -34.10 0.17
N GLU A 947 11.48 -33.96 0.53
CA GLU A 947 11.97 -32.89 1.37
C GLU A 947 12.67 -31.86 0.51
N HIS A 948 12.25 -30.61 0.64
CA HIS A 948 12.85 -29.48 -0.05
C HIS A 948 13.32 -28.45 0.98
N ASN A 949 14.63 -28.31 1.10
CA ASN A 949 15.30 -27.36 1.97
C ASN A 949 16.62 -26.93 1.31
N ARG A 950 17.37 -26.07 1.98
CA ARG A 950 18.62 -25.51 1.47
C ARG A 950 19.80 -26.50 1.43
N TRP A 951 19.81 -27.51 2.30
CA TRP A 951 21.01 -28.30 2.60
C TRP A 951 21.00 -29.69 1.98
N LYS A 952 19.87 -30.39 2.10
CA LYS A 952 19.72 -31.80 1.74
C LYS A 952 18.31 -32.06 1.19
N PRO A 953 17.96 -31.47 0.04
CA PRO A 953 16.72 -31.81 -0.65
C PRO A 953 16.78 -33.23 -1.22
N GLY A 954 15.62 -33.88 -1.34
CA GLY A 954 15.52 -35.18 -1.98
C GLY A 954 14.32 -35.98 -1.49
N SER A 955 14.26 -37.24 -1.90
CA SER A 955 13.18 -38.13 -1.49
C SER A 955 13.56 -38.93 -0.24
N ILE A 956 12.60 -39.06 0.67
CA ILE A 956 12.78 -39.74 1.95
C ILE A 956 11.68 -40.79 2.17
N SER A 957 12.05 -41.96 2.69
CA SER A 957 11.08 -42.87 3.28
C SER A 957 10.75 -42.42 4.71
N THR A 958 9.47 -42.17 4.98
CA THR A 958 8.99 -41.70 6.29
C THR A 958 7.65 -42.32 6.63
N THR A 959 7.27 -42.28 7.91
CA THR A 959 5.97 -42.79 8.37
C THR A 959 4.82 -41.98 7.77
N SER A 960 3.77 -42.69 7.34
CA SER A 960 2.54 -42.13 6.77
C SER A 960 1.71 -41.32 7.78
N LEU A 961 2.09 -41.41 9.06
CA LEU A 961 1.44 -40.69 10.15
C LEU A 961 1.91 -39.23 10.31
N ASN A 962 3.01 -38.82 9.68
CA ASN A 962 3.31 -37.38 9.59
C ASN A 962 2.17 -36.67 8.85
N ALA A 963 1.98 -35.37 9.10
CA ALA A 963 1.25 -34.53 8.15
C ALA A 963 2.19 -33.61 7.38
N ALA A 964 2.05 -33.61 6.06
CA ALA A 964 2.88 -32.84 5.14
C ALA A 964 1.99 -32.13 4.10
N SER A 965 2.59 -31.25 3.31
CA SER A 965 1.90 -30.55 2.23
C SER A 965 1.59 -31.50 1.07
N ILE A 966 0.60 -31.15 0.27
CA ILE A 966 0.29 -31.83 -0.99
C ILE A 966 0.40 -30.82 -2.13
N ARG A 967 1.15 -31.23 -3.16
CA ARG A 967 1.31 -30.54 -4.44
C ARG A 967 0.89 -31.50 -5.55
N CYS A 968 -0.19 -31.16 -6.24
CA CYS A 968 -0.80 -32.07 -7.21
C CYS A 968 -0.17 -31.98 -8.60
N VAL A 969 -0.30 -33.07 -9.36
CA VAL A 969 0.04 -33.12 -10.79
C VAL A 969 -1.21 -33.37 -11.62
N ARG A 970 -1.19 -32.89 -12.87
CA ARG A 970 -2.29 -33.01 -13.82
C ARG A 970 -2.48 -34.47 -14.28
N ASP A 971 -3.74 -34.91 -14.37
CA ASP A 971 -4.15 -36.21 -14.94
C ASP A 971 -3.77 -36.40 -16.42
#